data_AF-A0A076H918-F1
#
_entry.id   AF-A0A076H918-F1
#
_cell.length_a   1.000
_cell.length_b   1.000
_cell.length_c   1.000
_cell.angle_alpha   90.00
_cell.angle_beta   90.00
_cell.angle_gamma   90.00
#
_symmetry.space_group_name_H-M   'P 1'
#
loop_
_entity.id
_entity.type
_entity.pdbx_description
1 polymer ?
#
loop_
_entity_poly.entity_id
_entity_poly.type
_entity_poly.pdbx_seq_one_letter_code
_entity_poly.pdbx_strand_id
1 'polypeptide(L)'
;MSLLLLLWPLWLTRRPEADSPLWARRSLILLISLLTLRYLHWRCTDSLNLDSGLSTALSLLMLVAEGWLLVTGLLPLWLAWRAFPDRRTQVADLTRRWKADRWQPKVAILVPSYGEPLNVLERTLQGCLAQSYPHCTVWLLDDSGRDDVRQLARKLGCRYRHRPQRSNAKAGNLNDGLRRIEAELVAVFDADFIPQTVFLERCIGFLQDPEVALVQTPQSFLNADPVMRNLGMEPWLLPDEESFYRWIEPVRDGWGAVVCAGTSFVVRRAALDQVGGFVEQALSEDFVTGIALRQQGWRLVYLQEKLSAGLAAETMADFVRQRQRWAAGTLQSLRLSSGPIRTGGLSLGQRLAYLEGVIHWINNLPRLVLMLMPLSYGLLNILPIHLTGRAILELVLPMWATVLLSIGWLNRGSRAALLSELTGWVLTVPLTSTLISTALGRRLGFRVTPKHQSRGQGGWSWVLALPLLVLTALNAANLAGLLQQLGNGEAWGDDGRFAGLAWAVLNLLGTLTALRACWDPPMRDPAPWLAVDMEGEVLDAGGHRHPCRIKAISETGAELHFRNHVPTLVSSSALRWSTAVPPLPIEISAERPLARAVAWGKTTARQQHALMQWLYGRSGCWRDRLAPQEWRALLALLKRVLFGTPAPAAFRRSLVPLAAQGSTSGQL
;
A
#
# COMPACT_ATOMS: atom_id res chain seq x y z
N MET A 1 -3.75 -25.73 29.63
CA MET A 1 -5.10 -25.30 29.22
C MET A 1 -5.09 -24.11 28.25
N SER A 2 -4.40 -22.98 28.54
CA SER A 2 -4.38 -21.80 27.65
C SER A 2 -3.94 -22.08 26.20
N LEU A 3 -2.96 -22.97 25.97
CA LEU A 3 -2.49 -23.30 24.62
C LEU A 3 -3.52 -24.07 23.78
N LEU A 4 -4.49 -24.74 24.39
CA LEU A 4 -5.59 -25.41 23.65
C LEU A 4 -6.47 -24.39 22.92
N LEU A 5 -6.48 -23.12 23.36
CA LEU A 5 -7.19 -22.05 22.67
C LEU A 5 -6.66 -21.80 21.25
N LEU A 6 -5.40 -22.19 20.97
CA LEU A 6 -4.80 -22.07 19.64
C LEU A 6 -5.42 -23.02 18.60
N LEU A 7 -6.13 -24.06 19.04
CA LEU A 7 -6.88 -24.93 18.14
C LEU A 7 -7.98 -24.16 17.40
N TRP A 8 -8.53 -23.10 18.01
CA TRP A 8 -9.59 -22.29 17.41
C TRP A 8 -9.12 -21.51 16.16
N PRO A 9 -8.11 -20.62 16.23
CA PRO A 9 -7.61 -19.94 15.05
C PRO A 9 -7.09 -20.94 13.99
N LEU A 10 -6.43 -22.03 14.42
CA LEU A 10 -5.98 -23.08 13.49
C LEU A 10 -7.16 -23.75 12.76
N TRP A 11 -8.28 -23.99 13.43
CA TRP A 11 -9.47 -24.53 12.80
C TRP A 11 -10.11 -23.53 11.83
N LEU A 12 -10.23 -22.26 12.22
CA LEU A 12 -10.80 -21.20 11.38
C LEU A 12 -10.03 -20.99 10.09
N THR A 13 -8.70 -21.05 10.13
CA THR A 13 -7.84 -20.85 8.95
C THR A 13 -8.03 -21.90 7.84
N ARG A 14 -8.77 -23.00 8.08
CA ARG A 14 -9.09 -24.02 7.08
C ARG A 14 -10.07 -23.54 6.01
N ARG A 15 -10.84 -22.49 6.29
CA ARG A 15 -11.79 -21.87 5.34
C ARG A 15 -11.49 -20.38 5.25
N PRO A 16 -11.51 -19.76 4.05
CA PRO A 16 -11.34 -18.31 3.93
C PRO A 16 -12.35 -17.52 4.78
N GLU A 17 -11.92 -16.37 5.31
CA GLU A 17 -12.78 -15.50 6.13
C GLU A 17 -14.00 -15.03 5.36
N ALA A 18 -13.83 -14.69 4.07
CA ALA A 18 -14.91 -14.19 3.22
C ALA A 18 -16.06 -15.19 3.04
N ASP A 19 -15.76 -16.49 3.12
CA ASP A 19 -16.74 -17.57 2.99
C ASP A 19 -17.28 -18.04 4.35
N SER A 20 -16.67 -17.55 5.44
CA SER A 20 -17.01 -17.99 6.80
C SER A 20 -18.19 -17.20 7.35
N PRO A 21 -19.05 -17.82 8.19
CA PRO A 21 -20.15 -17.11 8.80
C PRO A 21 -19.64 -16.03 9.76
N LEU A 22 -20.39 -14.94 9.90
CA LEU A 22 -19.99 -13.78 10.68
C LEU A 22 -19.67 -14.09 12.16
N TRP A 23 -20.32 -15.10 12.75
CA TRP A 23 -20.04 -15.52 14.12
C TRP A 23 -18.61 -16.06 14.29
N ALA A 24 -18.02 -16.63 13.23
CA ALA A 24 -16.65 -17.15 13.26
C ALA A 24 -15.66 -16.00 13.49
N ARG A 25 -15.77 -14.93 12.68
CA ARG A 25 -14.97 -13.72 12.86
C ARG A 25 -15.19 -13.10 14.25
N ARG A 26 -16.44 -12.98 14.69
CA ARG A 26 -16.79 -12.41 16.00
C ARG A 26 -16.19 -13.22 17.15
N SER A 27 -16.27 -14.55 17.10
CA SER A 27 -15.69 -15.42 18.13
C SER A 27 -14.17 -15.22 18.25
N LEU A 28 -13.48 -14.99 17.13
CA LEU A 28 -12.05 -14.75 17.12
C LEU A 28 -11.70 -13.37 17.68
N ILE A 29 -12.47 -12.34 17.35
CA ILE A 29 -12.33 -10.99 17.94
C ILE A 29 -12.54 -11.04 19.46
N LEU A 30 -13.55 -11.79 19.94
CA LEU A 30 -13.77 -11.99 21.38
C LEU A 30 -12.58 -12.70 22.03
N LEU A 31 -12.09 -13.79 21.44
CA LEU A 31 -10.95 -14.53 21.96
C LEU A 31 -9.71 -13.63 22.08
N ILE A 32 -9.37 -12.88 21.02
CA ILE A 32 -8.25 -11.94 21.04
C ILE A 32 -8.47 -10.89 22.14
N SER A 33 -9.66 -10.29 22.20
CA SER A 33 -9.98 -9.25 23.20
C SER A 33 -9.86 -9.77 24.64
N LEU A 34 -10.36 -10.97 24.92
CA LEU A 34 -10.29 -11.59 26.24
C LEU A 34 -8.86 -11.94 26.64
N LEU A 35 -8.06 -12.48 25.71
CA LEU A 35 -6.64 -12.76 25.95
C LEU A 35 -5.85 -11.47 26.18
N THR A 36 -6.13 -10.41 25.42
CA THR A 36 -5.53 -9.09 25.63
C THR A 36 -5.90 -8.50 26.97
N LEU A 37 -7.19 -8.54 27.37
CA LEU A 37 -7.62 -8.07 28.68
C LEU A 37 -6.97 -8.86 29.82
N ARG A 38 -6.91 -10.18 29.69
CA ARG A 38 -6.22 -11.06 30.66
C ARG A 38 -4.74 -10.71 30.78
N TYR A 39 -4.06 -10.48 29.66
CA TYR A 39 -2.67 -10.06 29.64
C TYR A 39 -2.47 -8.68 30.28
N LEU A 40 -3.30 -7.69 29.95
CA LEU A 40 -3.21 -6.35 30.52
C LEU A 40 -3.52 -6.33 32.02
N HIS A 41 -4.47 -7.16 32.47
CA HIS A 41 -4.74 -7.32 33.90
C HIS A 41 -3.51 -7.82 34.65
N TRP A 42 -2.85 -8.88 34.15
CA TRP A 42 -1.58 -9.36 34.68
C TRP A 42 -0.49 -8.28 34.62
N ARG A 43 -0.44 -7.51 33.52
CA ARG A 43 0.54 -6.44 33.37
C ARG A 43 0.43 -5.40 34.48
N CYS A 44 -0.78 -5.05 34.90
CA CYS A 44 -1.04 -4.07 35.95
C CYS A 44 -0.90 -4.62 37.38
N THR A 45 -0.96 -5.93 37.59
CA THR A 45 -1.06 -6.54 38.94
C THR A 45 0.25 -7.19 39.39
N ASP A 46 0.85 -8.03 38.54
CA ASP A 46 1.92 -8.94 38.98
C ASP A 46 3.28 -8.65 38.32
N SER A 47 3.30 -7.91 37.21
CA SER A 47 4.49 -7.85 36.34
C SER A 47 5.31 -6.56 36.42
N LEU A 48 4.86 -5.55 37.16
CA LEU A 48 5.53 -4.25 37.26
C LEU A 48 6.77 -4.35 38.14
N ASN A 49 7.92 -3.83 37.67
CA ASN A 49 9.10 -3.69 38.52
C ASN A 49 9.01 -2.38 39.29
N LEU A 50 8.81 -2.50 40.60
CA LEU A 50 8.64 -1.38 41.55
C LEU A 50 9.84 -1.24 42.50
N ASP A 51 10.95 -1.91 42.23
CA ASP A 51 12.11 -1.98 43.14
C ASP A 51 12.81 -0.63 43.37
N SER A 52 12.75 0.26 42.38
CA SER A 52 13.38 1.59 42.40
C SER A 52 12.52 2.63 41.68
N GLY A 53 12.80 3.92 41.89
CA GLY A 53 12.09 4.99 41.17
C GLY A 53 12.29 4.92 39.65
N LEU A 54 13.49 4.55 39.19
CA LEU A 54 13.79 4.42 37.77
C LEU A 54 13.15 3.17 37.15
N SER A 55 13.20 2.02 37.84
CA SER A 55 12.53 0.80 37.37
C SER A 55 11.00 0.98 37.32
N THR A 56 10.43 1.68 38.30
CA THR A 56 9.01 2.05 38.30
C THR A 56 8.65 2.91 37.11
N ALA A 57 9.43 3.98 36.83
CA ALA A 57 9.17 4.86 35.70
C ALA A 57 9.25 4.13 34.35
N LEU A 58 10.26 3.27 34.16
CA LEU A 58 10.41 2.47 32.94
C LEU A 58 9.30 1.41 32.79
N SER A 59 8.91 0.76 33.88
CA SER A 59 7.81 -0.22 33.90
C SER A 59 6.47 0.42 33.52
N LEU A 60 6.16 1.59 34.09
CA LEU A 60 4.94 2.34 33.78
C LEU A 60 4.97 2.87 32.34
N LEU A 61 6.11 3.39 31.86
CA LEU A 61 6.26 3.82 30.48
C LEU A 61 6.04 2.67 29.50
N MET A 62 6.60 1.49 29.79
CA MET A 62 6.36 0.28 29.01
C MET A 62 4.89 -0.12 29.03
N LEU A 63 4.25 -0.14 30.21
CA LEU A 63 2.83 -0.48 30.36
C LEU A 63 1.93 0.45 29.54
N VAL A 64 2.17 1.76 29.58
CA VAL A 64 1.39 2.74 28.81
C VAL A 64 1.59 2.53 27.32
N ALA A 65 2.83 2.35 26.86
CA ALA A 65 3.11 2.15 25.44
C ALA A 65 2.52 0.84 24.89
N GLU A 66 2.69 -0.25 25.62
CA GLU A 66 2.15 -1.57 25.30
C GLU A 66 0.62 -1.59 25.37
N GLY A 67 0.06 -1.09 26.47
CA GLY A 67 -1.39 -1.00 26.69
C GLY A 67 -2.06 -0.17 25.61
N TRP A 68 -1.46 0.96 25.22
CA TRP A 68 -1.95 1.75 24.10
C TRP A 68 -2.02 0.94 22.80
N LEU A 69 -0.93 0.28 22.42
CA LEU A 69 -0.86 -0.49 21.16
C LEU A 69 -1.83 -1.68 21.16
N LEU A 70 -1.94 -2.39 22.29
CA LEU A 70 -2.86 -3.52 22.41
C LEU A 70 -4.32 -3.06 22.34
N VAL A 71 -4.70 -2.05 23.12
CA VAL A 71 -6.09 -1.53 23.12
C VAL A 71 -6.47 -0.94 21.77
N THR A 72 -5.60 -0.11 21.19
CA THR A 72 -5.87 0.50 19.88
C THR A 72 -5.81 -0.52 18.74
N GLY A 73 -5.01 -1.58 18.85
CA GLY A 73 -4.99 -2.70 17.91
C GLY A 73 -6.31 -3.49 17.88
N LEU A 74 -7.09 -3.47 18.97
CA LEU A 74 -8.43 -4.06 18.98
C LEU A 74 -9.46 -3.21 18.21
N LEU A 75 -9.24 -1.91 18.03
CA LEU A 75 -10.21 -1.01 17.39
C LEU A 75 -10.61 -1.45 15.96
N PRO A 76 -9.68 -1.68 15.01
CA PRO A 76 -10.05 -2.16 13.68
C PRO A 76 -10.73 -3.54 13.71
N LEU A 77 -10.40 -4.39 14.69
CA LEU A 77 -11.07 -5.68 14.90
C LEU A 77 -12.52 -5.50 15.36
N TRP A 78 -12.77 -4.60 16.30
CA TRP A 78 -14.12 -4.27 16.77
C TRP A 78 -14.94 -3.54 15.70
N LEU A 79 -14.33 -2.70 14.87
CA LEU A 79 -15.01 -2.16 13.70
C LEU A 79 -15.42 -3.28 12.72
N ALA A 80 -14.60 -4.32 12.57
CA ALA A 80 -14.93 -5.51 11.78
C ALA A 80 -15.98 -6.43 12.44
N TRP A 81 -16.47 -6.12 13.65
CA TRP A 81 -17.57 -6.87 14.29
C TRP A 81 -18.85 -6.89 13.46
N ARG A 82 -19.09 -5.79 12.73
CA ARG A 82 -20.22 -5.61 11.82
C ARG A 82 -19.90 -6.23 10.46
N ALA A 83 -20.91 -6.81 9.80
CA ALA A 83 -20.79 -7.21 8.40
C ALA A 83 -20.55 -5.98 7.53
N PHE A 84 -19.65 -6.10 6.56
CA PHE A 84 -19.37 -5.06 5.58
C PHE A 84 -19.61 -5.62 4.17
N PRO A 85 -20.08 -4.79 3.23
CA PRO A 85 -20.48 -5.24 1.90
C PRO A 85 -19.28 -5.65 1.04
N ASP A 86 -19.42 -6.71 0.24
CA ASP A 86 -18.55 -6.96 -0.91
C ASP A 86 -19.28 -6.49 -2.17
N ARG A 87 -18.88 -5.33 -2.70
CA ARG A 87 -19.55 -4.71 -3.85
C ARG A 87 -19.12 -5.27 -5.20
N ARG A 88 -18.14 -6.20 -5.24
CA ARG A 88 -17.70 -6.89 -6.47
C ARG A 88 -18.80 -7.76 -7.08
N THR A 89 -19.66 -8.32 -6.24
CA THR A 89 -20.79 -9.15 -6.69
C THR A 89 -21.95 -8.28 -7.21
N GLN A 90 -22.16 -7.10 -6.62
CA GLN A 90 -23.27 -6.21 -6.92
C GLN A 90 -23.05 -5.35 -8.18
N VAL A 91 -21.78 -5.00 -8.46
CA VAL A 91 -21.44 -4.05 -9.54
C VAL A 91 -21.87 -4.55 -10.92
N ALA A 92 -21.87 -5.86 -11.18
CA ALA A 92 -22.32 -6.40 -12.46
C ALA A 92 -23.80 -6.09 -12.71
N ASP A 93 -24.66 -6.29 -11.70
CA ASP A 93 -26.09 -6.03 -11.80
C ASP A 93 -26.41 -4.54 -11.80
N LEU A 94 -25.67 -3.73 -11.03
CA LEU A 94 -25.79 -2.26 -11.08
C LEU A 94 -25.38 -1.72 -12.45
N THR A 95 -24.27 -2.20 -13.02
CA THR A 95 -23.83 -1.81 -14.37
C THR A 95 -24.88 -2.19 -15.40
N ARG A 96 -25.45 -3.41 -15.31
CA ARG A 96 -26.50 -3.87 -16.24
C ARG A 96 -27.76 -3.01 -16.15
N ARG A 97 -28.23 -2.71 -14.94
CA ARG A 97 -29.40 -1.85 -14.71
C ARG A 97 -29.18 -0.44 -15.22
N TRP A 98 -28.01 0.14 -14.96
CA TRP A 98 -27.64 1.45 -15.48
C TRP A 98 -27.57 1.48 -17.01
N LYS A 99 -26.99 0.47 -17.66
CA LYS A 99 -26.94 0.41 -19.13
C LYS A 99 -28.33 0.31 -19.78
N ALA A 100 -29.33 -0.21 -19.06
CA ALA A 100 -30.71 -0.25 -19.50
C ALA A 100 -31.50 1.03 -19.17
N ASP A 101 -30.94 1.92 -18.35
CA ASP A 101 -31.53 3.19 -17.94
C ASP A 101 -31.23 4.29 -18.98
N ARG A 102 -32.06 5.33 -18.98
CA ARG A 102 -31.92 6.52 -19.82
C ARG A 102 -30.88 7.50 -19.27
N TRP A 103 -30.55 7.43 -17.98
CA TRP A 103 -29.57 8.34 -17.37
C TRP A 103 -28.15 8.02 -17.83
N GLN A 104 -27.63 8.88 -18.71
CA GLN A 104 -26.29 8.83 -19.27
C GLN A 104 -25.53 10.12 -18.92
N PRO A 105 -25.00 10.22 -17.69
CA PRO A 105 -24.48 11.48 -17.18
C PRO A 105 -23.23 11.96 -17.92
N LYS A 106 -23.10 13.27 -18.11
CA LYS A 106 -21.82 13.84 -18.55
C LYS A 106 -20.78 13.68 -17.44
N VAL A 107 -19.62 13.10 -17.77
CA VAL A 107 -18.50 12.89 -16.85
C VAL A 107 -17.31 13.76 -17.23
N ALA A 108 -16.78 14.54 -16.29
CA ALA A 108 -15.48 15.17 -16.44
C ALA A 108 -14.39 14.34 -15.74
N ILE A 109 -13.37 13.92 -16.48
CA ILE A 109 -12.21 13.23 -15.92
C ILE A 109 -11.13 14.29 -15.67
N LEU A 110 -10.79 14.55 -14.40
CA LEU A 110 -9.81 15.54 -14.00
C LEU A 110 -8.47 14.85 -13.68
N VAL A 111 -7.41 15.33 -14.32
CA VAL A 111 -6.03 14.90 -14.07
C VAL A 111 -5.23 16.11 -13.61
N PRO A 112 -5.10 16.36 -12.29
CA PRO A 112 -4.25 17.42 -11.78
C PRO A 112 -2.76 17.06 -11.96
N SER A 113 -1.97 18.02 -12.42
CA SER A 113 -0.53 17.92 -12.61
C SER A 113 0.17 19.17 -12.09
N TYR A 114 1.41 19.03 -11.63
CA TYR A 114 2.26 20.14 -11.21
C TYR A 114 3.72 20.01 -11.64
N GLY A 115 4.21 18.82 -11.96
CA GLY A 115 5.63 18.65 -12.32
C GLY A 115 5.99 17.28 -12.88
N GLU A 116 4.99 16.47 -13.20
CA GLU A 116 5.19 15.12 -13.68
C GLU A 116 5.86 15.11 -15.07
N PRO A 117 6.70 14.09 -15.36
CA PRO A 117 7.27 13.93 -16.69
C PRO A 117 6.20 13.70 -17.76
N LEU A 118 6.48 14.13 -19.00
CA LEU A 118 5.52 14.02 -20.11
C LEU A 118 5.11 12.57 -20.40
N ASN A 119 6.02 11.61 -20.29
CA ASN A 119 5.71 10.22 -20.56
C ASN A 119 4.80 9.59 -19.49
N VAL A 120 4.91 10.04 -18.22
CA VAL A 120 3.99 9.65 -17.15
C VAL A 120 2.61 10.23 -17.42
N LEU A 121 2.53 11.53 -17.74
CA LEU A 121 1.29 12.20 -18.09
C LEU A 121 0.63 11.59 -19.33
N GLU A 122 1.39 11.35 -20.40
CA GLU A 122 0.89 10.75 -21.64
C GLU A 122 0.27 9.37 -21.37
N ARG A 123 0.90 8.55 -20.54
CA ARG A 123 0.39 7.22 -20.16
C ARG A 123 -0.96 7.31 -19.44
N THR A 124 -1.07 8.21 -18.46
CA THR A 124 -2.31 8.45 -17.69
C THR A 124 -3.43 9.01 -18.57
N LEU A 125 -3.12 10.03 -19.39
CA LEU A 125 -4.09 10.65 -20.29
C LEU A 125 -4.60 9.68 -21.35
N GLN A 126 -3.73 8.81 -21.88
CA GLN A 126 -4.15 7.75 -22.81
C GLN A 126 -5.13 6.77 -22.15
N GLY A 127 -4.91 6.37 -20.89
CA GLY A 127 -5.87 5.53 -20.15
C GLY A 127 -7.21 6.24 -19.90
N CYS A 128 -7.18 7.54 -19.60
CA CYS A 128 -8.38 8.36 -19.42
C CYS A 128 -9.16 8.55 -20.73
N LEU A 129 -8.47 8.71 -21.86
CA LEU A 129 -9.09 8.81 -23.18
C LEU A 129 -9.63 7.47 -23.70
N ALA A 130 -9.11 6.35 -23.19
CA ALA A 130 -9.50 5.01 -23.58
C ALA A 130 -10.72 4.46 -22.79
N GLN A 131 -11.46 5.31 -22.08
CA GLN A 131 -12.69 4.89 -21.41
C GLN A 131 -13.74 4.43 -22.42
N SER A 132 -14.42 3.31 -22.14
CA SER A 132 -15.49 2.81 -23.00
C SER A 132 -16.77 3.66 -22.92
N TYR A 133 -16.88 4.49 -21.88
CA TYR A 133 -18.00 5.37 -21.68
C TYR A 133 -17.91 6.64 -22.57
N PRO A 134 -18.84 6.86 -23.51
CA PRO A 134 -18.67 7.90 -24.53
C PRO A 134 -18.95 9.33 -24.04
N HIS A 135 -19.73 9.51 -22.98
CA HIS A 135 -20.13 10.84 -22.50
C HIS A 135 -19.13 11.42 -21.47
N CYS A 136 -17.83 11.24 -21.74
CA CYS A 136 -16.76 11.74 -20.88
C CYS A 136 -15.87 12.77 -21.58
N THR A 137 -15.30 13.70 -20.80
CA THR A 137 -14.31 14.67 -21.29
C THR A 137 -13.11 14.69 -20.35
N VAL A 138 -11.91 14.52 -20.89
CA VAL A 138 -10.65 14.54 -20.13
C VAL A 138 -10.12 15.97 -20.02
N TRP A 139 -9.82 16.39 -18.80
CA TRP A 139 -9.25 17.68 -18.42
C TRP A 139 -7.89 17.48 -17.75
N LEU A 140 -6.84 18.01 -18.37
CA LEU A 140 -5.52 18.16 -17.75
C LEU A 140 -5.47 19.51 -17.04
N LEU A 141 -5.37 19.46 -15.71
CA LEU A 141 -5.31 20.65 -14.84
C LEU A 141 -3.86 20.88 -14.42
N ASP A 142 -3.16 21.75 -15.11
CA ASP A 142 -1.71 21.96 -14.97
C ASP A 142 -1.41 23.17 -14.06
N ASP A 143 -0.91 22.92 -12.85
CA ASP A 143 -0.44 23.95 -11.92
C ASP A 143 0.99 24.44 -12.22
N SER A 144 1.71 23.80 -13.14
CA SER A 144 3.07 24.17 -13.53
C SER A 144 3.10 25.25 -14.62
N GLY A 145 2.07 25.26 -15.48
CA GLY A 145 1.96 26.18 -16.62
C GLY A 145 2.96 25.90 -17.74
N ARG A 146 3.50 24.67 -17.83
CA ARG A 146 4.52 24.32 -18.83
C ARG A 146 3.93 24.20 -20.23
N ASP A 147 4.63 24.76 -21.22
CA ASP A 147 4.20 24.73 -22.62
C ASP A 147 4.21 23.33 -23.22
N ASP A 148 5.14 22.47 -22.82
CA ASP A 148 5.22 21.08 -23.29
C ASP A 148 4.02 20.24 -22.82
N VAL A 149 3.53 20.47 -21.60
CA VAL A 149 2.32 19.87 -21.05
C VAL A 149 1.07 20.35 -21.81
N ARG A 150 1.00 21.66 -22.14
CA ARG A 150 -0.07 22.21 -22.98
C ARG A 150 -0.09 21.60 -24.38
N GLN A 151 1.09 21.44 -25.00
CA GLN A 151 1.23 20.81 -26.31
C GLN A 151 0.81 19.33 -26.27
N LEU A 152 1.19 18.61 -25.22
CA LEU A 152 0.77 17.22 -25.01
C LEU A 152 -0.75 17.10 -24.92
N ALA A 153 -1.41 17.95 -24.11
CA ALA A 153 -2.87 17.96 -24.01
C ALA A 153 -3.52 18.20 -25.38
N ARG A 154 -3.01 19.16 -26.15
CA ARG A 154 -3.51 19.46 -27.51
C ARG A 154 -3.31 18.28 -28.48
N LYS A 155 -2.13 17.65 -28.44
CA LYS A 155 -1.79 16.46 -29.26
C LYS A 155 -2.75 15.30 -28.99
N LEU A 156 -3.09 15.05 -27.72
CA LEU A 156 -3.96 13.95 -27.32
C LEU A 156 -5.47 14.28 -27.40
N GLY A 157 -5.84 15.56 -27.60
CA GLY A 157 -7.23 16.00 -27.64
C GLY A 157 -7.87 16.22 -26.26
N CYS A 158 -7.07 16.38 -25.21
CA CYS A 158 -7.55 16.72 -23.87
C CYS A 158 -7.87 18.21 -23.76
N ARG A 159 -8.83 18.55 -22.88
CA ARG A 159 -9.01 19.95 -22.44
C ARG A 159 -7.86 20.31 -21.49
N TYR A 160 -7.31 21.51 -21.65
CA TYR A 160 -6.19 21.99 -20.83
C TYR A 160 -6.62 23.21 -20.02
N ARG A 161 -6.26 23.23 -18.74
CA ARG A 161 -6.45 24.37 -17.86
C ARG A 161 -5.20 24.62 -17.04
N HIS A 162 -4.72 25.86 -17.07
CA HIS A 162 -3.77 26.40 -16.13
C HIS A 162 -4.42 27.59 -15.41
N ARG A 163 -4.26 27.65 -14.09
CA ARG A 163 -4.78 28.74 -13.27
C ARG A 163 -3.73 29.84 -13.08
N PRO A 164 -4.12 31.12 -13.04
CA PRO A 164 -3.18 32.24 -13.01
C PRO A 164 -2.45 32.39 -11.67
N GLN A 165 -3.07 31.98 -10.56
CA GLN A 165 -2.49 32.06 -9.22
C GLN A 165 -2.54 30.69 -8.55
N ARG A 166 -1.41 30.27 -7.99
CA ARG A 166 -1.26 28.98 -7.31
C ARG A 166 -1.50 29.13 -5.81
N SER A 167 -2.68 28.75 -5.36
CA SER A 167 -3.05 28.64 -3.95
C SER A 167 -3.58 27.23 -3.62
N ASN A 168 -3.42 26.76 -2.39
CA ASN A 168 -4.09 25.54 -1.90
C ASN A 168 -3.82 24.25 -2.71
N ALA A 169 -2.66 24.18 -3.37
CA ALA A 169 -2.15 22.99 -4.07
C ALA A 169 -3.22 22.29 -4.95
N LYS A 170 -3.30 20.95 -4.88
CA LYS A 170 -4.21 20.11 -5.67
C LYS A 170 -5.68 20.47 -5.48
N ALA A 171 -6.12 20.73 -4.25
CA ALA A 171 -7.50 21.13 -3.96
C ALA A 171 -7.90 22.39 -4.73
N GLY A 172 -7.07 23.43 -4.67
CA GLY A 172 -7.32 24.68 -5.40
C GLY A 172 -7.26 24.51 -6.92
N ASN A 173 -6.43 23.60 -7.43
CA ASN A 173 -6.35 23.29 -8.87
C ASN A 173 -7.64 22.61 -9.35
N LEU A 174 -8.09 21.59 -8.61
CA LEU A 174 -9.35 20.91 -8.85
C LEU A 174 -10.52 21.91 -8.81
N ASN A 175 -10.58 22.77 -7.79
CA ASN A 175 -11.65 23.77 -7.65
C ASN A 175 -11.63 24.84 -8.76
N ASP A 176 -10.47 25.28 -9.24
CA ASP A 176 -10.39 26.18 -10.40
C ASP A 176 -10.94 25.50 -11.66
N GLY A 177 -10.58 24.23 -11.87
CA GLY A 177 -11.13 23.41 -12.94
C GLY A 177 -12.65 23.27 -12.84
N LEU A 178 -13.17 22.92 -11.67
CA LEU A 178 -14.61 22.76 -11.41
C LEU A 178 -15.41 24.02 -11.78
N ARG A 179 -14.89 25.23 -11.61
CA ARG A 179 -15.60 26.47 -12.00
C ARG A 179 -15.85 26.61 -13.50
N ARG A 180 -15.15 25.84 -14.34
CA ARG A 180 -15.23 25.92 -15.82
C ARG A 180 -15.84 24.67 -16.45
N ILE A 181 -16.15 23.66 -15.65
CA ILE A 181 -16.55 22.33 -16.11
C ILE A 181 -18.02 22.11 -15.82
N GLU A 182 -18.78 21.86 -16.88
CA GLU A 182 -20.18 21.45 -16.82
C GLU A 182 -20.28 19.94 -16.98
N ALA A 183 -20.40 19.23 -15.86
CA ALA A 183 -20.57 17.78 -15.81
C ALA A 183 -21.42 17.40 -14.59
N GLU A 184 -22.20 16.32 -14.70
CA GLU A 184 -22.99 15.78 -13.59
C GLU A 184 -22.11 14.98 -12.63
N LEU A 185 -21.10 14.31 -13.17
CA LEU A 185 -20.13 13.51 -12.44
C LEU A 185 -18.71 13.96 -12.73
N VAL A 186 -17.84 13.81 -11.75
CA VAL A 186 -16.42 14.13 -11.81
C VAL A 186 -15.63 12.90 -11.42
N ALA A 187 -14.75 12.42 -12.29
CA ALA A 187 -13.75 11.41 -11.96
C ALA A 187 -12.41 12.10 -11.75
N VAL A 188 -11.63 11.65 -10.76
CA VAL A 188 -10.31 12.23 -10.47
C VAL A 188 -9.25 11.15 -10.50
N PHE A 189 -8.20 11.37 -11.28
CA PHE A 189 -7.00 10.54 -11.30
C PHE A 189 -5.76 11.39 -11.11
N ASP A 190 -4.88 10.98 -10.20
CA ASP A 190 -3.54 11.57 -10.13
C ASP A 190 -2.80 11.39 -11.46
N ALA A 191 -1.87 12.31 -11.75
CA ALA A 191 -1.12 12.36 -13.00
C ALA A 191 -0.33 11.07 -13.33
N ASP A 192 -0.14 10.17 -12.38
CA ASP A 192 0.51 8.87 -12.55
C ASP A 192 -0.43 7.66 -12.46
N PHE A 193 -1.75 7.85 -12.32
CA PHE A 193 -2.76 6.77 -12.22
C PHE A 193 -3.50 6.51 -13.53
N ILE A 194 -3.33 5.31 -14.07
CA ILE A 194 -3.93 4.91 -15.34
C ILE A 194 -5.20 4.10 -15.04
N PRO A 195 -6.39 4.57 -15.45
CA PRO A 195 -7.60 3.77 -15.33
C PRO A 195 -7.68 2.66 -16.39
N GLN A 196 -8.34 1.56 -16.04
CA GLN A 196 -8.83 0.57 -17.00
C GLN A 196 -9.96 1.19 -17.84
N THR A 197 -10.12 0.72 -19.07
CA THR A 197 -11.14 1.18 -20.02
C THR A 197 -12.57 1.14 -19.46
N VAL A 198 -12.85 0.19 -18.55
CA VAL A 198 -14.18 -0.01 -17.96
C VAL A 198 -14.43 0.81 -16.69
N PHE A 199 -13.47 1.61 -16.21
CA PHE A 199 -13.53 2.27 -14.89
C PHE A 199 -14.84 3.04 -14.67
N LEU A 200 -15.23 3.91 -15.60
CA LEU A 200 -16.45 4.72 -15.45
C LEU A 200 -17.71 3.86 -15.41
N GLU A 201 -17.84 2.88 -16.33
CA GLU A 201 -19.01 2.01 -16.39
C GLU A 201 -19.22 1.21 -15.10
N ARG A 202 -18.12 0.80 -14.45
CA ARG A 202 -18.17 0.09 -13.15
C ARG A 202 -18.60 1.00 -12.00
N CYS A 203 -18.35 2.30 -12.09
CA CYS A 203 -18.67 3.25 -11.02
C CYS A 203 -20.06 3.87 -11.16
N ILE A 204 -20.49 4.23 -12.38
CA ILE A 204 -21.72 5.02 -12.61
C ILE A 204 -22.97 4.32 -12.06
N GLY A 205 -23.04 2.98 -12.13
CA GLY A 205 -24.19 2.24 -11.62
C GLY A 205 -24.48 2.45 -10.14
N PHE A 206 -23.47 2.77 -9.31
CA PHE A 206 -23.69 3.11 -7.90
C PHE A 206 -24.28 4.52 -7.72
N LEU A 207 -24.04 5.43 -8.66
CA LEU A 207 -24.48 6.83 -8.61
C LEU A 207 -25.90 7.01 -9.18
N GLN A 208 -26.56 5.94 -9.63
CA GLN A 208 -28.00 5.94 -9.85
C GLN A 208 -28.78 6.16 -8.55
N ASP A 209 -28.22 5.71 -7.41
CA ASP A 209 -28.74 6.05 -6.09
C ASP A 209 -28.48 7.55 -5.83
N PRO A 210 -29.53 8.39 -5.71
CA PRO A 210 -29.38 9.82 -5.55
C PRO A 210 -28.75 10.21 -4.20
N GLU A 211 -28.65 9.30 -3.22
CA GLU A 211 -27.97 9.55 -1.94
C GLU A 211 -26.46 9.31 -2.01
N VAL A 212 -25.97 8.64 -3.06
CA VAL A 212 -24.54 8.36 -3.23
C VAL A 212 -23.87 9.59 -3.84
N ALA A 213 -22.91 10.15 -3.10
CA ALA A 213 -22.05 11.23 -3.58
C ALA A 213 -20.80 10.69 -4.27
N LEU A 214 -20.16 9.65 -3.74
CA LEU A 214 -18.82 9.24 -4.19
C LEU A 214 -18.67 7.73 -4.21
N VAL A 215 -18.00 7.23 -5.25
CA VAL A 215 -17.57 5.84 -5.43
C VAL A 215 -16.05 5.82 -5.42
N GLN A 216 -15.44 5.26 -4.38
CA GLN A 216 -13.99 5.05 -4.28
C GLN A 216 -13.62 3.66 -4.78
N THR A 217 -12.51 3.55 -5.51
CA THR A 217 -11.90 2.26 -5.91
C THR A 217 -10.49 2.12 -5.29
N PRO A 218 -9.90 0.93 -5.21
CA PRO A 218 -8.57 0.72 -4.66
C PRO A 218 -7.50 1.40 -5.52
N GLN A 219 -6.46 1.91 -4.85
CA GLN A 219 -5.21 2.27 -5.53
C GLN A 219 -4.34 1.02 -5.64
N SER A 220 -3.99 0.66 -6.88
CA SER A 220 -2.98 -0.36 -7.16
C SER A 220 -1.75 0.27 -7.81
N PHE A 221 -0.63 -0.44 -7.87
CA PHE A 221 0.64 0.11 -8.35
C PHE A 221 1.30 -0.75 -9.41
N LEU A 222 1.89 -0.10 -10.40
CA LEU A 222 2.57 -0.70 -11.56
C LEU A 222 3.95 -1.26 -11.21
N ASN A 223 4.59 -0.67 -10.19
CA ASN A 223 5.93 -0.99 -9.72
C ASN A 223 5.93 -1.31 -8.23
N ALA A 224 6.89 -2.11 -7.80
CA ALA A 224 7.12 -2.38 -6.39
C ALA A 224 7.56 -1.10 -5.67
N ASP A 225 7.07 -0.92 -4.44
CA ASP A 225 7.55 0.17 -3.59
C ASP A 225 9.03 -0.05 -3.19
N PRO A 226 9.72 1.00 -2.71
CA PRO A 226 11.13 0.91 -2.36
C PRO A 226 11.43 -0.12 -1.28
N VAL A 227 10.52 -0.41 -0.34
CA VAL A 227 10.78 -1.44 0.68
C VAL A 227 10.88 -2.80 0.02
N MET A 228 9.89 -3.16 -0.79
CA MET A 228 9.87 -4.42 -1.52
C MET A 228 11.07 -4.57 -2.45
N ARG A 229 11.33 -3.53 -3.27
CA ARG A 229 12.39 -3.54 -4.29
C ARG A 229 13.78 -3.54 -3.68
N ASN A 230 14.04 -2.68 -2.69
CA ASN A 230 15.39 -2.54 -2.12
C ASN A 230 15.79 -3.79 -1.33
N LEU A 231 14.83 -4.53 -0.77
CA LEU A 231 15.03 -5.82 -0.12
C LEU A 231 15.01 -7.00 -1.11
N GLY A 232 14.60 -6.82 -2.37
CA GLY A 232 14.47 -7.91 -3.36
C GLY A 232 13.40 -8.93 -2.94
N MET A 233 12.28 -8.40 -2.45
CA MET A 233 11.18 -9.12 -1.79
C MET A 233 9.84 -8.95 -2.52
N GLU A 234 9.85 -8.54 -3.79
CA GLU A 234 8.64 -8.35 -4.61
C GLU A 234 7.72 -9.58 -4.70
N PRO A 235 8.24 -10.82 -4.74
CA PRO A 235 7.41 -12.02 -4.69
C PRO A 235 6.91 -12.38 -3.29
N TRP A 236 7.50 -11.78 -2.24
CA TRP A 236 7.34 -12.19 -0.84
C TRP A 236 6.55 -11.18 0.01
N LEU A 237 6.48 -9.94 -0.44
CA LEU A 237 5.82 -8.83 0.22
C LEU A 237 4.66 -8.29 -0.61
N LEU A 238 3.73 -7.67 0.09
CA LEU A 238 2.67 -6.86 -0.48
C LEU A 238 2.89 -5.40 -0.07
N PRO A 239 2.52 -4.42 -0.92
CA PRO A 239 2.47 -3.02 -0.54
C PRO A 239 1.56 -2.85 0.67
N ASP A 240 1.91 -1.92 1.56
CA ASP A 240 1.16 -1.64 2.79
C ASP A 240 -0.29 -1.25 2.51
N GLU A 241 -0.52 -0.59 1.36
CA GLU A 241 -1.82 -0.17 0.84
C GLU A 241 -2.77 -1.35 0.58
N GLU A 242 -2.27 -2.57 0.33
CA GLU A 242 -3.14 -3.75 0.18
C GLU A 242 -3.95 -4.01 1.44
N SER A 243 -3.36 -3.80 2.62
CA SER A 243 -4.05 -3.97 3.91
C SER A 243 -5.16 -2.94 4.10
N PHE A 244 -4.91 -1.71 3.65
CA PHE A 244 -5.89 -0.63 3.68
C PHE A 244 -7.07 -0.98 2.78
N TYR A 245 -6.82 -1.20 1.48
CA TYR A 245 -7.88 -1.35 0.49
C TYR A 245 -8.63 -2.68 0.54
N ARG A 246 -8.05 -3.75 1.11
CA ARG A 246 -8.70 -5.07 1.16
C ARG A 246 -9.30 -5.42 2.50
N TRP A 247 -8.96 -4.69 3.56
CA TRP A 247 -9.48 -4.93 4.90
C TRP A 247 -10.02 -3.67 5.57
N ILE A 248 -9.20 -2.65 5.78
CA ILE A 248 -9.61 -1.45 6.54
C ILE A 248 -10.73 -0.69 5.83
N GLU A 249 -10.59 -0.43 4.54
CA GLU A 249 -11.56 0.34 3.76
C GLU A 249 -12.93 -0.38 3.62
N PRO A 250 -12.99 -1.69 3.32
CA PRO A 250 -14.24 -2.45 3.44
C PRO A 250 -14.88 -2.37 4.83
N VAL A 251 -14.09 -2.54 5.90
CA VAL A 251 -14.59 -2.42 7.28
C VAL A 251 -15.21 -1.04 7.50
N ARG A 252 -14.57 0.03 7.00
CA ARG A 252 -15.10 1.41 7.05
C ARG A 252 -16.35 1.61 6.21
N ASP A 253 -16.47 1.00 5.02
CA ASP A 253 -17.70 1.00 4.22
C ASP A 253 -18.87 0.38 5.01
N GLY A 254 -18.61 -0.67 5.79
CA GLY A 254 -19.61 -1.25 6.71
C GLY A 254 -20.19 -0.27 7.75
N TRP A 255 -19.44 0.78 8.07
CA TRP A 255 -19.86 1.88 8.95
C TRP A 255 -20.32 3.13 8.17
N GLY A 256 -20.29 3.11 6.84
CA GLY A 256 -20.54 4.30 6.01
C GLY A 256 -19.50 5.38 6.25
N ALA A 257 -18.24 5.00 6.47
CA ALA A 257 -17.10 5.87 6.77
C ALA A 257 -15.97 5.72 5.73
N VAL A 258 -16.34 5.49 4.46
CA VAL A 258 -15.41 5.39 3.33
C VAL A 258 -14.53 6.64 3.29
N VAL A 259 -13.25 6.42 3.01
CA VAL A 259 -12.23 7.45 2.80
C VAL A 259 -12.07 7.70 1.31
N CYS A 260 -12.24 8.97 0.92
CA CYS A 260 -11.75 9.42 -0.37
C CYS A 260 -10.22 9.51 -0.31
N ALA A 261 -9.54 8.73 -1.14
CA ALA A 261 -8.08 8.61 -1.13
C ALA A 261 -7.39 9.48 -2.20
N GLY A 262 -8.11 10.45 -2.76
CA GLY A 262 -7.57 11.51 -3.62
C GLY A 262 -7.39 11.16 -5.09
N THR A 263 -7.51 9.88 -5.46
CA THR A 263 -7.50 9.41 -6.84
C THR A 263 -8.38 8.18 -6.98
N SER A 264 -8.72 7.81 -8.21
CA SER A 264 -9.45 6.58 -8.54
C SER A 264 -10.85 6.56 -7.94
N PHE A 265 -11.55 7.70 -7.99
CA PHE A 265 -12.93 7.84 -7.57
C PHE A 265 -13.79 8.60 -8.59
N VAL A 266 -15.11 8.40 -8.50
CA VAL A 266 -16.12 9.21 -9.19
C VAL A 266 -17.01 9.87 -8.14
N VAL A 267 -17.26 11.17 -8.28
CA VAL A 267 -18.08 11.96 -7.36
C VAL A 267 -19.15 12.76 -8.10
N ARG A 268 -20.32 12.88 -7.49
CA ARG A 268 -21.43 13.72 -7.97
C ARG A 268 -21.05 15.18 -7.85
N ARG A 269 -21.20 15.94 -8.94
CA ARG A 269 -20.86 17.35 -8.97
C ARG A 269 -21.67 18.17 -7.96
N ALA A 270 -22.98 17.95 -7.93
CA ALA A 270 -23.88 18.64 -7.00
C ALA A 270 -23.49 18.42 -5.51
N ALA A 271 -22.99 17.22 -5.17
CA ALA A 271 -22.54 16.93 -3.81
C ALA A 271 -21.27 17.71 -3.45
N LEU A 272 -20.33 17.84 -4.39
CA LEU A 272 -19.16 18.71 -4.22
C LEU A 272 -19.57 20.18 -4.05
N ASP A 273 -20.48 20.69 -4.89
CA ASP A 273 -20.91 22.08 -4.80
C ASP A 273 -21.56 22.40 -3.45
N GLN A 274 -22.33 21.45 -2.89
CA GLN A 274 -22.94 21.61 -1.56
C GLN A 274 -21.92 21.75 -0.43
N VAL A 275 -20.74 21.13 -0.54
CA VAL A 275 -19.65 21.27 0.45
C VAL A 275 -18.63 22.36 0.08
N GLY A 276 -18.88 23.12 -0.98
CA GLY A 276 -18.01 24.20 -1.45
C GLY A 276 -16.80 23.74 -2.29
N GLY A 277 -16.87 22.53 -2.86
CA GLY A 277 -15.80 21.91 -3.63
C GLY A 277 -14.87 21.04 -2.77
N PHE A 278 -13.64 20.85 -3.24
CA PHE A 278 -12.59 20.17 -2.46
C PHE A 278 -12.11 21.09 -1.32
N VAL A 279 -11.91 20.54 -0.12
CA VAL A 279 -11.57 21.33 1.08
C VAL A 279 -10.12 21.83 1.03
N GLU A 280 -9.95 23.10 0.68
CA GLU A 280 -8.64 23.74 0.40
C GLU A 280 -7.73 23.94 1.61
N GLN A 281 -8.26 23.94 2.84
CA GLN A 281 -7.50 24.20 4.07
C GLN A 281 -6.73 22.97 4.59
N ALA A 282 -6.98 21.80 4.02
CA ALA A 282 -6.41 20.52 4.46
C ALA A 282 -5.20 20.13 3.60
N LEU A 283 -4.14 19.61 4.24
CA LEU A 283 -3.02 18.96 3.54
C LEU A 283 -3.44 17.63 2.85
N SER A 284 -4.46 16.98 3.40
CA SER A 284 -5.14 15.81 2.83
C SER A 284 -6.56 16.24 2.48
N GLU A 285 -6.71 16.99 1.39
CA GLU A 285 -7.97 17.59 0.96
C GLU A 285 -9.04 16.53 0.69
N ASP A 286 -8.60 15.40 0.15
CA ASP A 286 -9.41 14.25 -0.22
C ASP A 286 -10.14 13.64 0.98
N PHE A 287 -9.39 13.28 2.02
CA PHE A 287 -9.90 12.70 3.25
C PHE A 287 -10.91 13.64 3.92
N VAL A 288 -10.57 14.92 4.01
CA VAL A 288 -11.43 15.93 4.66
C VAL A 288 -12.67 16.24 3.81
N THR A 289 -12.56 16.26 2.48
CA THR A 289 -13.71 16.41 1.58
C THR A 289 -14.66 15.22 1.72
N GLY A 290 -14.14 13.99 1.82
CA GLY A 290 -14.97 12.81 2.05
C GLY A 290 -15.76 12.89 3.36
N ILE A 291 -15.12 13.35 4.43
CA ILE A 291 -15.79 13.59 5.72
C ILE A 291 -16.86 14.69 5.59
N ALA A 292 -16.56 15.79 4.89
CA ALA A 292 -17.51 16.89 4.66
C ALA A 292 -18.76 16.43 3.92
N LEU A 293 -18.61 15.59 2.88
CA LEU A 293 -19.73 14.98 2.17
C LEU A 293 -20.58 14.13 3.12
N ARG A 294 -19.94 13.28 3.94
CA ARG A 294 -20.64 12.42 4.89
C ARG A 294 -21.39 13.21 5.97
N GLN A 295 -20.87 14.36 6.39
CA GLN A 295 -21.53 15.28 7.34
C GLN A 295 -22.82 15.87 6.77
N GLN A 296 -22.86 16.12 5.46
CA GLN A 296 -24.06 16.59 4.76
C GLN A 296 -25.06 15.45 4.45
N GLY A 297 -24.85 14.25 5.01
CA GLY A 297 -25.75 13.11 4.86
C GLY A 297 -25.45 12.20 3.66
N TRP A 298 -24.56 12.60 2.76
CA TRP A 298 -24.23 11.84 1.56
C TRP A 298 -23.55 10.51 1.83
N ARG A 299 -23.92 9.47 1.09
CA ARG A 299 -23.30 8.15 1.16
C ARG A 299 -22.05 8.11 0.27
N LEU A 300 -20.97 7.60 0.83
CA LEU A 300 -19.74 7.28 0.11
C LEU A 300 -19.67 5.76 0.06
N VAL A 301 -19.39 5.20 -1.12
CA VAL A 301 -19.35 3.74 -1.33
C VAL A 301 -17.98 3.30 -1.82
N TYR A 302 -17.58 2.10 -1.43
CA TYR A 302 -16.28 1.54 -1.82
C TYR A 302 -16.45 0.30 -2.70
N LEU A 303 -16.01 0.42 -3.96
CA LEU A 303 -15.96 -0.70 -4.90
C LEU A 303 -14.60 -1.39 -4.79
N GLN A 304 -14.58 -2.63 -4.32
CA GLN A 304 -13.36 -3.43 -4.07
C GLN A 304 -12.70 -4.00 -5.36
N GLU A 305 -12.71 -3.25 -6.45
CA GLU A 305 -12.10 -3.65 -7.73
C GLU A 305 -10.95 -2.74 -8.11
N LYS A 306 -9.75 -3.30 -8.30
CA LYS A 306 -8.58 -2.57 -8.80
C LYS A 306 -8.80 -2.16 -10.26
N LEU A 307 -9.39 -0.98 -10.44
CA LEU A 307 -9.76 -0.43 -11.75
C LEU A 307 -8.75 0.59 -12.29
N SER A 308 -7.68 0.87 -11.54
CA SER A 308 -6.61 1.78 -11.96
C SER A 308 -5.31 1.40 -11.26
N ALA A 309 -4.18 1.76 -11.87
CA ALA A 309 -2.87 1.56 -11.29
C ALA A 309 -1.95 2.77 -11.47
N GLY A 310 -1.24 3.13 -10.40
CA GLY A 310 -0.32 4.26 -10.33
C GLY A 310 1.15 3.87 -10.18
N LEU A 311 2.03 4.88 -10.05
CA LEU A 311 3.44 4.66 -9.77
C LEU A 311 3.73 4.79 -8.26
N ALA A 312 4.29 3.74 -7.67
CA ALA A 312 4.83 3.80 -6.31
C ALA A 312 6.06 4.72 -6.26
N ALA A 313 6.43 5.18 -5.06
CA ALA A 313 7.59 6.04 -4.86
C ALA A 313 8.89 5.42 -5.41
N GLU A 314 9.78 6.25 -5.94
CA GLU A 314 11.00 5.76 -6.59
C GLU A 314 12.14 5.47 -5.62
N THR A 315 12.24 6.23 -4.53
CA THR A 315 13.33 6.13 -3.56
C THR A 315 12.78 5.92 -2.16
N MET A 316 13.59 5.35 -1.26
CA MET A 316 13.13 5.18 0.12
C MET A 316 12.84 6.53 0.80
N ALA A 317 13.64 7.57 0.51
CA ALA A 317 13.38 8.93 0.97
C ALA A 317 12.02 9.48 0.48
N ASP A 318 11.67 9.23 -0.78
CA ASP A 318 10.38 9.64 -1.34
C ASP A 318 9.20 8.93 -0.70
N PHE A 319 9.34 7.62 -0.49
CA PHE A 319 8.34 6.79 0.16
C PHE A 319 8.04 7.26 1.59
N VAL A 320 9.08 7.55 2.37
CA VAL A 320 8.94 8.09 3.72
C VAL A 320 8.30 9.48 3.70
N ARG A 321 8.76 10.37 2.81
CA ARG A 321 8.18 11.73 2.69
C ARG A 321 6.70 11.71 2.34
N GLN A 322 6.26 10.82 1.46
CA GLN A 322 4.86 10.65 1.13
C GLN A 322 4.03 10.28 2.38
N ARG A 323 4.49 9.31 3.17
CA ARG A 323 3.82 8.87 4.41
C ARG A 323 3.84 9.93 5.50
N GLN A 324 4.93 10.70 5.64
CA GLN A 324 4.97 11.85 6.55
C GLN A 324 3.91 12.89 6.19
N ARG A 325 3.68 13.16 4.89
CA ARG A 325 2.61 14.07 4.45
C ARG A 325 1.22 13.54 4.80
N TRP A 326 0.97 12.24 4.56
CA TRP A 326 -0.29 11.60 4.93
C TRP A 326 -0.54 11.64 6.44
N ALA A 327 0.49 11.36 7.25
CA ALA A 327 0.42 11.45 8.70
C ALA A 327 0.09 12.88 9.17
N ALA A 328 0.81 13.87 8.64
CA ALA A 328 0.63 15.27 9.00
C ALA A 328 -0.77 15.78 8.60
N GLY A 329 -1.24 15.45 7.39
CA GLY A 329 -2.58 15.84 6.92
C GLY A 329 -3.70 15.17 7.71
N THR A 330 -3.55 13.88 8.03
CA THR A 330 -4.50 13.16 8.89
C THR A 330 -4.55 13.77 10.29
N LEU A 331 -3.41 14.10 10.90
CA LEU A 331 -3.36 14.76 12.21
C LEU A 331 -3.91 16.19 12.17
N GLN A 332 -3.64 16.94 11.10
CA GLN A 332 -4.19 18.28 10.89
C GLN A 332 -5.71 18.25 10.84
N SER A 333 -6.30 17.21 10.23
CA SER A 333 -7.76 17.06 10.11
C SER A 333 -8.48 17.14 11.46
N LEU A 334 -7.85 16.70 12.56
CA LEU A 334 -8.43 16.78 13.91
C LEU A 334 -8.77 18.21 14.36
N ARG A 335 -8.06 19.21 13.81
CA ARG A 335 -8.22 20.62 14.15
C ARG A 335 -9.22 21.34 13.24
N LEU A 336 -9.56 20.76 12.09
CA LEU A 336 -10.44 21.38 11.11
C LEU A 336 -11.91 21.24 11.49
N SER A 337 -12.74 22.18 11.04
CA SER A 337 -14.19 22.13 11.20
C SER A 337 -14.81 20.96 10.46
N SER A 338 -14.19 20.45 9.39
CA SER A 338 -14.59 19.23 8.67
C SER A 338 -13.83 17.98 9.14
N GLY A 339 -13.24 18.01 10.34
CA GLY A 339 -12.51 16.89 10.94
C GLY A 339 -13.40 15.89 11.68
N PRO A 340 -12.88 14.71 12.06
CA PRO A 340 -13.69 13.68 12.72
C PRO A 340 -14.12 14.01 14.16
N ILE A 341 -13.39 14.87 14.89
CA ILE A 341 -13.66 15.17 16.32
C ILE A 341 -14.71 16.27 16.50
N ARG A 342 -14.54 17.40 15.81
CA ARG A 342 -15.25 18.67 16.10
C ARG A 342 -16.66 18.75 15.50
N THR A 343 -17.17 17.66 14.92
CA THR A 343 -18.25 17.74 13.92
C THR A 343 -19.55 17.08 14.34
N GLY A 344 -20.66 17.78 14.08
CA GLY A 344 -22.00 17.19 14.04
C GLY A 344 -22.22 16.38 12.74
N GLY A 345 -23.25 15.54 12.72
CA GLY A 345 -23.65 14.78 11.51
C GLY A 345 -22.97 13.41 11.31
N LEU A 346 -21.95 13.08 12.10
CA LEU A 346 -21.35 11.74 12.13
C LEU A 346 -21.89 10.91 13.30
N SER A 347 -22.26 9.66 13.03
CA SER A 347 -22.53 8.68 14.08
C SER A 347 -21.26 8.32 14.86
N LEU A 348 -21.41 7.76 16.07
CA LEU A 348 -20.27 7.32 16.88
C LEU A 348 -19.40 6.29 16.12
N GLY A 349 -20.02 5.35 15.41
CA GLY A 349 -19.31 4.34 14.62
C GLY A 349 -18.48 4.95 13.48
N GLN A 350 -19.04 5.93 12.76
CA GLN A 350 -18.30 6.67 11.72
C GLN A 350 -17.15 7.47 12.31
N ARG A 351 -17.37 8.13 13.45
CA ARG A 351 -16.33 8.89 14.15
C ARG A 351 -15.18 7.98 14.58
N LEU A 352 -15.47 6.83 15.18
CA LEU A 352 -14.45 5.85 15.57
C LEU A 352 -13.70 5.29 14.35
N ALA A 353 -14.40 5.02 13.25
CA ALA A 353 -13.80 4.53 12.00
C ALA A 353 -12.83 5.54 11.38
N TYR A 354 -13.15 6.84 11.38
CA TYR A 354 -12.22 7.88 10.94
C TYR A 354 -11.07 8.13 11.93
N LEU A 355 -11.34 8.07 13.24
CA LEU A 355 -10.32 8.22 14.27
C LEU A 355 -9.32 7.06 14.31
N GLU A 356 -9.71 5.86 13.93
CA GLU A 356 -8.81 4.72 13.78
C GLU A 356 -7.63 5.05 12.85
N GLY A 357 -7.87 5.76 11.74
CA GLY A 357 -6.81 6.21 10.84
C GLY A 357 -5.85 7.23 11.47
N VAL A 358 -6.32 8.04 12.42
CA VAL A 358 -5.48 8.97 13.18
C VAL A 358 -4.63 8.23 14.20
N ILE A 359 -5.26 7.29 14.91
CA ILE A 359 -4.61 6.43 15.91
C ILE A 359 -3.48 5.61 15.28
N HIS A 360 -3.69 5.11 14.06
CA HIS A 360 -2.65 4.41 13.29
C HIS A 360 -1.34 5.22 13.19
N TRP A 361 -1.41 6.53 12.95
CA TRP A 361 -0.22 7.38 12.91
C TRP A 361 0.39 7.62 14.29
N ILE A 362 -0.44 7.79 15.32
CA ILE A 362 -0.01 7.98 16.72
C ILE A 362 0.76 6.75 17.23
N ASN A 363 0.39 5.55 16.78
CA ASN A 363 1.01 4.28 17.19
C ASN A 363 2.53 4.19 16.91
N ASN A 364 3.10 5.08 16.08
CA ASN A 364 4.54 5.15 15.87
C ASN A 364 5.32 5.58 17.13
N LEU A 365 4.74 6.42 17.98
CA LEU A 365 5.38 6.88 19.23
C LEU A 365 5.54 5.76 20.26
N PRO A 366 4.49 5.04 20.70
CA PRO A 366 4.65 3.92 21.63
C PRO A 366 5.47 2.78 21.02
N ARG A 367 5.42 2.58 19.70
CA ARG A 367 6.31 1.64 19.00
C ARG A 367 7.78 2.01 19.18
N LEU A 368 8.14 3.30 19.03
CA LEU A 368 9.50 3.77 19.29
C LEU A 368 9.92 3.53 20.74
N VAL A 369 9.03 3.77 21.70
CA VAL A 369 9.27 3.50 23.13
C VAL A 369 9.58 2.01 23.36
N LEU A 370 8.74 1.10 22.84
CA LEU A 370 8.96 -0.35 22.99
C LEU A 370 10.21 -0.84 22.25
N MET A 371 10.58 -0.21 21.14
CA MET A 371 11.81 -0.51 20.42
C MET A 371 13.07 -0.14 21.23
N LEU A 372 13.00 0.92 22.03
CA LEU A 372 14.09 1.36 22.92
C LEU A 372 14.11 0.62 24.26
N MET A 373 12.99 0.01 24.66
CA MET A 373 12.83 -0.62 25.97
C MET A 373 13.92 -1.66 26.32
N PRO A 374 14.43 -2.51 25.41
CA PRO A 374 15.46 -3.49 25.75
C PRO A 374 16.77 -2.89 26.22
N LEU A 375 17.06 -1.65 25.81
CA LEU A 375 18.25 -0.92 26.24
C LEU A 375 18.25 -0.67 27.75
N SER A 376 17.07 -0.63 28.39
CA SER A 376 16.98 -0.54 29.85
C SER A 376 17.64 -1.73 30.54
N TYR A 377 17.50 -2.93 29.97
CA TYR A 377 18.12 -4.11 30.54
C TYR A 377 19.60 -4.18 30.17
N GLY A 378 19.99 -4.11 28.90
CA GLY A 378 21.41 -4.30 28.55
C GLY A 378 22.34 -3.14 28.91
N LEU A 379 21.85 -1.90 29.06
CA LEU A 379 22.69 -0.76 29.45
C LEU A 379 22.55 -0.38 30.93
N LEU A 380 21.35 -0.47 31.50
CA LEU A 380 21.09 -0.06 32.88
C LEU A 380 20.95 -1.24 33.85
N ASN A 381 20.95 -2.48 33.33
CA ASN A 381 20.68 -3.70 34.10
C ASN A 381 19.31 -3.67 34.82
N ILE A 382 18.32 -2.98 34.23
CA ILE A 382 16.97 -2.85 34.79
C ILE A 382 15.99 -3.60 33.90
N LEU A 383 15.29 -4.58 34.48
CA LEU A 383 14.17 -5.25 33.82
C LEU A 383 12.86 -4.49 34.11
N PRO A 384 12.21 -3.87 33.10
CA PRO A 384 10.97 -3.10 33.28
C PRO A 384 9.72 -4.00 33.41
N ILE A 385 9.90 -5.33 33.42
CA ILE A 385 8.84 -6.32 33.52
C ILE A 385 9.36 -7.56 34.23
N HIS A 386 8.64 -8.01 35.26
CA HIS A 386 8.84 -9.33 35.85
C HIS A 386 8.10 -10.36 35.01
N LEU A 387 8.86 -11.16 34.25
CA LEU A 387 8.31 -12.13 33.31
C LEU A 387 8.80 -13.53 33.63
N THR A 388 7.96 -14.32 34.29
CA THR A 388 8.25 -15.72 34.61
C THR A 388 8.00 -16.64 33.42
N GLY A 389 8.67 -17.81 33.36
CA GLY A 389 8.43 -18.79 32.31
C GLY A 389 6.97 -19.25 32.24
N ARG A 390 6.29 -19.33 33.39
CA ARG A 390 4.86 -19.61 33.48
C ARG A 390 4.00 -18.53 32.84
N ALA A 391 4.28 -17.24 33.10
CA ALA A 391 3.57 -16.13 32.47
C ALA A 391 3.74 -16.13 30.95
N ILE A 392 4.92 -16.50 30.45
CA ILE A 392 5.16 -16.67 29.00
C ILE A 392 4.22 -17.72 28.42
N LEU A 393 4.17 -18.92 29.01
CA LEU A 393 3.37 -20.04 28.49
C LEU A 393 1.87 -19.87 28.67
N GLU A 394 1.43 -19.21 29.74
CA GLU A 394 0.00 -19.11 30.09
C GLU A 394 -0.68 -17.82 29.60
N LEU A 395 0.09 -16.74 29.37
CA LEU A 395 -0.44 -15.40 29.04
C LEU A 395 0.11 -14.87 27.72
N VAL A 396 1.44 -14.72 27.60
CA VAL A 396 2.09 -14.07 26.44
C VAL A 396 1.91 -14.90 25.17
N LEU A 397 2.30 -16.18 25.22
CA LEU A 397 2.29 -17.07 24.07
C LEU A 397 0.87 -17.32 23.54
N PRO A 398 -0.15 -17.64 24.37
CA PRO A 398 -1.52 -17.79 23.88
C PRO A 398 -2.06 -16.52 23.20
N MET A 399 -1.80 -15.33 23.76
CA MET A 399 -2.25 -14.06 23.19
C MET A 399 -1.58 -13.80 21.83
N TRP A 400 -0.25 -13.76 21.80
CA TRP A 400 0.50 -13.42 20.58
C TRP A 400 0.36 -14.49 19.50
N ALA A 401 0.40 -15.78 19.85
CA ALA A 401 0.18 -16.84 18.87
C ALA A 401 -1.23 -16.80 18.28
N THR A 402 -2.26 -16.48 19.08
CA THR A 402 -3.62 -16.28 18.55
C THR A 402 -3.62 -15.12 17.55
N VAL A 403 -3.03 -13.97 17.89
CA VAL A 403 -2.96 -12.82 16.97
C VAL A 403 -2.22 -13.17 15.67
N LEU A 404 -1.03 -13.76 15.78
CA LEU A 404 -0.18 -14.12 14.62
C LEU A 404 -0.86 -15.13 13.69
N LEU A 405 -1.52 -16.16 14.25
CA LEU A 405 -2.26 -17.16 13.46
C LEU A 405 -3.54 -16.60 12.85
N SER A 406 -4.11 -15.55 13.44
CA SER A 406 -5.42 -15.01 13.06
C SER A 406 -5.34 -13.86 12.07
N ILE A 407 -4.32 -13.02 12.14
CA ILE A 407 -4.32 -11.73 11.43
C ILE A 407 -4.37 -11.90 9.91
N GLY A 408 -3.66 -12.89 9.36
CA GLY A 408 -3.70 -13.19 7.92
C GLY A 408 -5.06 -13.71 7.46
N TRP A 409 -5.78 -14.44 8.32
CA TRP A 409 -7.15 -14.88 8.03
C TRP A 409 -8.13 -13.71 8.12
N LEU A 410 -8.06 -12.94 9.20
CA LEU A 410 -8.88 -11.75 9.41
C LEU A 410 -8.70 -10.79 8.23
N ASN A 411 -7.47 -10.38 7.89
CA ASN A 411 -7.22 -9.42 6.82
C ASN A 411 -7.35 -9.99 5.39
N ARG A 412 -7.88 -11.21 5.21
CA ARG A 412 -8.06 -11.89 3.91
C ARG A 412 -6.76 -12.02 3.10
N GLY A 413 -5.64 -12.26 3.77
CA GLY A 413 -4.33 -12.46 3.16
C GLY A 413 -3.74 -11.20 2.52
N SER A 414 -4.17 -10.01 2.95
CA SER A 414 -3.68 -8.72 2.45
C SER A 414 -2.38 -8.26 3.11
N ARG A 415 -2.02 -8.82 4.28
CA ARG A 415 -0.80 -8.47 5.02
C ARG A 415 -0.30 -9.65 5.86
N ALA A 416 1.02 -9.82 5.95
CA ALA A 416 1.66 -10.77 6.86
C ALA A 416 1.71 -10.22 8.29
N ALA A 417 1.86 -11.08 9.30
CA ALA A 417 1.75 -10.69 10.70
C ALA A 417 3.01 -10.00 11.24
N LEU A 418 4.13 -10.71 11.21
CA LEU A 418 5.44 -10.30 11.70
C LEU A 418 6.25 -9.58 10.63
N LEU A 419 6.24 -10.09 9.40
CA LEU A 419 7.09 -9.58 8.32
C LEU A 419 6.75 -8.12 7.97
N SER A 420 5.47 -7.77 7.97
CA SER A 420 5.01 -6.41 7.73
C SER A 420 5.28 -5.46 8.91
N GLU A 421 5.55 -6.00 10.09
CA GLU A 421 5.97 -5.20 11.24
C GLU A 421 7.46 -4.88 11.14
N LEU A 422 8.31 -5.84 10.76
CA LEU A 422 9.75 -5.61 10.56
C LEU A 422 10.03 -4.52 9.51
N THR A 423 9.25 -4.47 8.43
CA THR A 423 9.38 -3.44 7.41
C THR A 423 8.90 -2.06 7.88
N GLY A 424 7.92 -2.02 8.79
CA GLY A 424 7.40 -0.78 9.38
C GLY A 424 8.46 0.01 10.17
N TRP A 425 9.57 -0.62 10.54
CA TRP A 425 10.64 0.00 11.34
C TRP A 425 11.33 1.16 10.64
N VAL A 426 11.38 1.15 9.30
CA VAL A 426 11.92 2.28 8.53
C VAL A 426 11.09 3.56 8.76
N LEU A 427 9.79 3.39 9.01
CA LEU A 427 8.83 4.49 9.14
C LEU A 427 8.74 5.02 10.58
N THR A 428 9.05 4.20 11.59
CA THR A 428 8.87 4.54 13.01
C THR A 428 9.51 5.88 13.39
N VAL A 429 10.81 6.06 13.12
CA VAL A 429 11.54 7.28 13.52
C VAL A 429 11.06 8.51 12.74
N PRO A 430 11.00 8.51 11.39
CA PRO A 430 10.52 9.66 10.62
C PRO A 430 9.07 10.06 10.93
N LEU A 431 8.18 9.09 11.16
CA LEU A 431 6.78 9.36 11.49
C LEU A 431 6.61 9.85 12.91
N THR A 432 7.39 9.35 13.88
CA THR A 432 7.37 9.89 15.25
C THR A 432 7.84 11.35 15.29
N SER A 433 8.88 11.69 14.52
CA SER A 433 9.31 13.08 14.33
C SER A 433 8.20 13.96 13.72
N THR A 434 7.45 13.42 12.77
CA THR A 434 6.31 14.11 12.15
C THR A 434 5.17 14.34 13.15
N LEU A 435 4.87 13.35 13.99
CA LEU A 435 3.86 13.47 15.04
C LEU A 435 4.22 14.58 16.02
N ILE A 436 5.47 14.58 16.53
CA ILE A 436 5.95 15.59 17.48
C ILE A 436 5.93 16.98 16.85
N SER A 437 6.45 17.13 15.63
CA SER A 437 6.48 18.43 14.94
C SER A 437 5.08 18.98 14.64
N THR A 438 4.15 18.12 14.23
CA THR A 438 2.74 18.50 13.97
C THR A 438 2.01 18.87 15.26
N ALA A 439 2.27 18.12 16.36
CA ALA A 439 1.74 18.44 17.68
C ALA A 439 2.20 19.84 18.14
N LEU A 440 3.47 20.17 17.92
CA LEU A 440 4.07 21.49 18.17
C LEU A 440 3.64 22.59 17.17
N GLY A 441 2.74 22.30 16.23
CA GLY A 441 2.18 23.28 15.30
C GLY A 441 3.08 23.63 14.11
N ARG A 442 4.19 22.91 13.91
CA ARG A 442 5.05 23.12 12.73
C ARG A 442 4.35 22.59 11.49
N ARG A 443 4.38 23.37 10.41
CA ARG A 443 3.85 22.96 9.10
C ARG A 443 4.94 22.28 8.30
N LEU A 444 4.69 21.05 7.86
CA LEU A 444 5.55 20.39 6.88
C LEU A 444 5.30 21.02 5.50
N GLY A 445 6.38 21.44 4.83
CA GLY A 445 6.31 21.94 3.46
C GLY A 445 5.96 20.84 2.46
N PHE A 446 5.41 21.24 1.31
CA PHE A 446 5.10 20.33 0.21
C PHE A 446 6.22 20.35 -0.84
N ARG A 447 6.79 19.18 -1.15
CA ARG A 447 7.68 18.98 -2.29
C ARG A 447 7.17 17.79 -3.10
N VAL A 448 7.12 17.94 -4.41
CA VAL A 448 6.68 16.90 -5.34
C VAL A 448 7.64 15.74 -5.26
N THR A 449 7.08 14.53 -5.15
CA THR A 449 7.84 13.29 -5.22
C THR A 449 8.30 13.09 -6.67
N PRO A 450 9.61 12.99 -6.95
CA PRO A 450 10.08 12.69 -8.29
C PRO A 450 9.50 11.37 -8.82
N LYS A 451 9.29 11.30 -10.14
CA LYS A 451 8.75 10.14 -10.85
C LYS A 451 9.57 9.88 -12.11
N HIS A 452 9.72 8.61 -12.43
CA HIS A 452 10.37 8.05 -13.62
C HIS A 452 11.83 8.47 -13.85
N GLN A 453 12.67 8.48 -12.80
CA GLN A 453 14.09 8.85 -12.89
C GLN A 453 15.01 7.64 -13.10
N SER A 454 15.96 7.76 -14.03
CA SER A 454 17.05 6.79 -14.16
C SER A 454 18.19 7.09 -13.17
N ARG A 455 18.76 6.04 -12.60
CA ARG A 455 19.92 6.12 -11.68
C ARG A 455 20.99 5.14 -12.12
N GLY A 456 22.13 5.68 -12.55
CA GLY A 456 23.28 4.88 -12.99
C GLY A 456 23.95 4.09 -11.86
N GLN A 457 23.88 4.59 -10.62
CA GLN A 457 24.48 3.99 -9.43
C GLN A 457 23.45 3.91 -8.29
N GLY A 458 23.66 2.96 -7.36
CA GLY A 458 22.87 2.88 -6.13
C GLY A 458 23.32 3.92 -5.11
N GLY A 459 22.50 4.17 -4.09
CA GLY A 459 22.81 5.18 -3.08
C GLY A 459 22.05 5.01 -1.76
N TRP A 460 22.65 5.51 -0.69
CA TRP A 460 22.05 5.55 0.64
C TRP A 460 21.21 6.82 0.84
N SER A 461 20.03 6.65 1.42
CA SER A 461 19.30 7.76 2.04
C SER A 461 19.85 8.05 3.43
N TRP A 462 20.98 8.74 3.55
CA TRP A 462 21.68 8.96 4.83
C TRP A 462 20.83 9.63 5.92
N VAL A 463 19.90 10.52 5.53
CA VAL A 463 18.92 11.14 6.45
C VAL A 463 18.05 10.09 7.16
N LEU A 464 17.74 8.98 6.50
CA LEU A 464 16.99 7.86 7.07
C LEU A 464 17.91 6.82 7.71
N ALA A 465 19.05 6.55 7.11
CA ALA A 465 19.98 5.52 7.56
C ALA A 465 20.69 5.90 8.86
N LEU A 466 21.06 7.17 9.07
CA LEU A 466 21.84 7.58 10.25
C LEU A 466 21.12 7.32 11.59
N PRO A 467 19.84 7.70 11.78
CA PRO A 467 19.11 7.32 13.00
C PRO A 467 19.01 5.80 13.19
N LEU A 468 18.81 5.05 12.09
CA LEU A 468 18.71 3.59 12.14
C LEU A 468 20.05 2.93 12.45
N LEU A 469 21.18 3.50 12.01
CA LEU A 469 22.52 3.05 12.37
C LEU A 469 22.77 3.19 13.86
N VAL A 470 22.40 4.34 14.45
CA VAL A 470 22.50 4.56 15.90
C VAL A 470 21.66 3.52 16.64
N LEU A 471 20.40 3.32 16.23
CA LEU A 471 19.53 2.31 16.85
C LEU A 471 20.06 0.89 16.68
N THR A 472 20.62 0.56 15.51
CA THR A 472 21.23 -0.75 15.26
C THR A 472 22.44 -0.97 16.15
N ALA A 473 23.32 0.02 16.28
CA ALA A 473 24.50 -0.04 17.14
C ALA A 473 24.12 -0.23 18.61
N LEU A 474 23.11 0.51 19.09
CA LEU A 474 22.59 0.37 20.46
C LEU A 474 22.00 -1.02 20.70
N ASN A 475 21.19 -1.55 19.77
CA ASN A 475 20.61 -2.89 19.90
C ASN A 475 21.68 -4.00 19.78
N ALA A 476 22.72 -3.80 18.98
CA ALA A 476 23.84 -4.73 18.88
C ALA A 476 24.68 -4.75 20.16
N ALA A 477 24.98 -3.57 20.73
CA ALA A 477 25.67 -3.46 22.03
C ALA A 477 24.84 -4.12 23.15
N ASN A 478 23.54 -3.88 23.16
CA ASN A 478 22.60 -4.54 24.07
C ASN A 478 22.66 -6.06 23.93
N LEU A 479 22.54 -6.60 22.71
CA LEU A 479 22.61 -8.05 22.47
C LEU A 479 23.97 -8.65 22.88
N ALA A 480 25.07 -7.95 22.61
CA ALA A 480 26.40 -8.39 23.02
C ALA A 480 26.54 -8.46 24.55
N GLY A 481 26.04 -7.46 25.28
CA GLY A 481 25.99 -7.47 26.74
C GLY A 481 25.20 -8.66 27.30
N LEU A 482 24.03 -8.95 26.71
CA LEU A 482 23.21 -10.11 27.08
C LEU A 482 23.93 -11.45 26.82
N LEU A 483 24.65 -11.57 25.70
CA LEU A 483 25.41 -12.78 25.37
C LEU A 483 26.66 -12.94 26.24
N GLN A 484 27.28 -11.85 26.68
CA GLN A 484 28.43 -11.91 27.59
C GLN A 484 27.99 -12.38 28.99
N GLN A 485 26.87 -11.85 29.50
CA GLN A 485 26.27 -12.33 30.76
C GLN A 485 25.96 -13.83 30.68
N LEU A 486 25.46 -14.29 29.53
CA LEU A 486 25.23 -15.71 29.24
C LEU A 486 26.52 -16.56 29.32
N GLY A 487 27.61 -16.07 28.72
CA GLY A 487 28.90 -16.77 28.72
C GLY A 487 29.54 -16.89 30.11
N ASN A 488 29.22 -15.97 31.02
CA ASN A 488 29.76 -15.94 32.38
C ASN A 488 29.11 -16.93 33.36
N GLY A 489 28.20 -17.79 32.89
CA GLY A 489 27.60 -18.85 33.71
C GLY A 489 26.55 -18.36 34.70
N GLU A 490 26.03 -17.13 34.54
CA GLU A 490 24.88 -16.67 35.31
C GLU A 490 23.67 -17.58 35.00
N ALA A 491 23.07 -18.17 36.04
CA ALA A 491 22.01 -19.14 35.90
C ALA A 491 20.77 -18.55 35.18
N TRP A 492 20.20 -19.31 34.24
CA TRP A 492 18.94 -19.00 33.53
C TRP A 492 17.70 -19.19 34.43
N GLY A 493 17.80 -18.88 35.73
CA GLY A 493 16.63 -18.92 36.61
C GLY A 493 15.61 -17.88 36.13
N ASP A 494 14.35 -18.31 36.00
CA ASP A 494 13.02 -17.66 35.83
C ASP A 494 12.84 -16.12 35.57
N ASP A 495 13.88 -15.34 35.30
CA ASP A 495 13.94 -13.87 35.37
C ASP A 495 13.61 -13.16 34.04
N GLY A 496 12.95 -13.83 33.09
CA GLY A 496 12.59 -13.20 31.81
C GLY A 496 13.76 -12.89 30.85
N ARG A 497 14.99 -13.31 31.18
CA ARG A 497 16.21 -13.07 30.36
C ARG A 497 16.11 -13.62 28.94
N PHE A 498 15.47 -14.78 28.74
CA PHE A 498 15.20 -15.34 27.41
C PHE A 498 14.31 -14.41 26.56
N ALA A 499 13.31 -13.77 27.17
CA ALA A 499 12.46 -12.82 26.47
C ALA A 499 13.23 -11.56 26.07
N GLY A 500 14.13 -11.07 26.95
CA GLY A 500 15.06 -9.99 26.63
C GLY A 500 15.97 -10.33 25.44
N LEU A 501 16.52 -11.54 25.40
CA LEU A 501 17.34 -12.03 24.28
C LEU A 501 16.52 -12.13 22.99
N ALA A 502 15.36 -12.79 23.02
CA ALA A 502 14.50 -12.95 21.87
C ALA A 502 14.07 -11.60 21.27
N TRP A 503 13.75 -10.64 22.13
CA TRP A 503 13.35 -9.31 21.73
C TRP A 503 14.53 -8.47 21.22
N ALA A 504 15.71 -8.58 21.82
CA ALA A 504 16.93 -7.95 21.31
C ALA A 504 17.29 -8.47 19.90
N VAL A 505 17.15 -9.78 19.67
CA VAL A 505 17.33 -10.40 18.35
C VAL A 505 16.29 -9.87 17.36
N LEU A 506 15.00 -9.86 17.73
CA LEU A 506 13.94 -9.33 16.87
C LEU A 506 14.18 -7.87 16.52
N ASN A 507 14.62 -7.07 17.51
CA ASN A 507 14.93 -5.68 17.31
C ASN A 507 16.09 -5.47 16.34
N LEU A 508 17.18 -6.20 16.53
CA LEU A 508 18.34 -6.13 15.65
C LEU A 508 17.97 -6.55 14.22
N LEU A 509 17.18 -7.61 14.05
CA LEU A 509 16.68 -8.01 12.74
C LEU A 509 15.79 -6.94 12.09
N GLY A 510 14.93 -6.29 12.87
CA GLY A 510 14.09 -5.18 12.43
C GLY A 510 14.91 -3.97 11.98
N THR A 511 15.89 -3.51 12.79
CA THR A 511 16.71 -2.35 12.42
C THR A 511 17.64 -2.65 11.25
N LEU A 512 18.20 -3.87 11.16
CA LEU A 512 19.01 -4.30 10.01
C LEU A 512 18.18 -4.37 8.72
N THR A 513 16.96 -4.89 8.80
CA THR A 513 16.01 -4.90 7.68
C THR A 513 15.70 -3.47 7.25
N ALA A 514 15.41 -2.59 8.21
CA ALA A 514 15.10 -1.20 7.94
C ALA A 514 16.28 -0.44 7.30
N LEU A 515 17.48 -0.61 7.87
CA LEU A 515 18.70 -0.04 7.33
C LEU A 515 18.94 -0.54 5.90
N ARG A 516 18.80 -1.84 5.66
CA ARG A 516 18.97 -2.42 4.33
C ARG A 516 17.98 -1.87 3.31
N ALA A 517 16.76 -1.56 3.71
CA ALA A 517 15.75 -0.92 2.87
C ALA A 517 16.11 0.54 2.51
N CYS A 518 16.92 1.23 3.31
CA CYS A 518 17.40 2.59 3.02
C CYS A 518 18.47 2.68 1.91
N TRP A 519 19.02 1.55 1.46
CA TRP A 519 19.87 1.47 0.28
C TRP A 519 19.03 1.28 -0.97
N ASP A 520 19.00 2.29 -1.82
CA ASP A 520 18.33 2.21 -3.11
C ASP A 520 19.28 1.61 -4.18
N PRO A 521 18.90 0.51 -4.85
CA PRO A 521 19.69 -0.06 -5.93
C PRO A 521 19.68 0.83 -7.19
N PRO A 522 20.66 0.67 -8.09
CA PRO A 522 20.68 1.36 -9.37
C PRO A 522 19.43 1.02 -10.20
N MET A 523 18.89 2.00 -10.92
CA MET A 523 17.66 1.88 -11.71
C MET A 523 17.93 2.40 -13.12
N ARG A 524 18.42 1.53 -14.00
CA ARG A 524 18.76 1.88 -15.39
C ARG A 524 17.53 1.96 -16.29
N ASP A 525 16.50 1.21 -15.96
CA ASP A 525 15.24 1.14 -16.68
C ASP A 525 14.11 1.55 -15.73
N PRO A 526 13.58 2.79 -15.85
CA PRO A 526 12.51 3.30 -14.99
C PRO A 526 11.12 2.79 -15.41
N ALA A 527 11.01 2.03 -16.50
CA ALA A 527 9.75 1.45 -16.93
C ALA A 527 9.26 0.40 -15.93
N PRO A 528 7.95 0.37 -15.61
CA PRO A 528 7.37 -0.72 -14.85
C PRO A 528 7.47 -2.05 -15.61
N TRP A 529 7.98 -3.10 -14.96
CA TRP A 529 8.02 -4.45 -15.51
C TRP A 529 7.04 -5.37 -14.78
N LEU A 530 6.25 -6.09 -15.57
CA LEU A 530 5.19 -6.95 -15.08
C LEU A 530 5.62 -8.41 -15.23
N ALA A 531 5.52 -9.18 -14.13
CA ALA A 531 5.69 -10.63 -14.17
C ALA A 531 4.45 -11.27 -14.79
N VAL A 532 4.66 -12.01 -15.86
CA VAL A 532 3.62 -12.71 -16.62
C VAL A 532 4.04 -14.15 -16.89
N ASP A 533 3.09 -15.02 -17.24
CA ASP A 533 3.40 -16.34 -17.79
C ASP A 533 2.40 -16.62 -18.89
N MET A 534 2.77 -16.29 -20.13
CA MET A 534 1.89 -16.44 -21.28
C MET A 534 2.63 -16.97 -22.49
N GLU A 535 1.87 -17.58 -23.40
CA GLU A 535 2.39 -18.05 -24.67
C GLU A 535 2.55 -16.86 -25.64
N GLY A 536 3.60 -16.92 -26.42
CA GLY A 536 3.90 -15.98 -27.50
C GLY A 536 4.56 -16.69 -28.66
N GLU A 537 4.64 -16.00 -29.79
CA GLU A 537 5.27 -16.46 -31.00
C GLU A 537 6.23 -15.37 -31.47
N VAL A 538 7.47 -15.75 -31.75
CA VAL A 538 8.40 -14.89 -32.48
C VAL A 538 8.25 -15.17 -33.97
N LEU A 539 7.95 -14.13 -34.72
CA LEU A 539 7.92 -14.12 -36.18
C LEU A 539 9.33 -13.80 -36.66
N ASP A 540 9.93 -14.69 -37.45
CA ASP A 540 11.22 -14.42 -38.08
C ASP A 540 11.09 -13.65 -39.41
N ALA A 541 12.22 -13.28 -40.02
CA ALA A 541 12.27 -12.57 -41.30
C ALA A 541 11.61 -13.33 -42.47
N GLY A 542 11.58 -14.67 -42.38
CA GLY A 542 10.95 -15.55 -43.37
C GLY A 542 9.46 -15.81 -43.10
N GLY A 543 8.90 -15.22 -42.04
CA GLY A 543 7.50 -15.40 -41.65
C GLY A 543 7.22 -16.68 -40.84
N HIS A 544 8.25 -17.46 -40.46
CA HIS A 544 8.05 -18.62 -39.59
C HIS A 544 7.76 -18.19 -38.16
N ARG A 545 7.00 -19.03 -37.45
CA ARG A 545 6.56 -18.78 -36.09
C ARG A 545 7.30 -19.71 -35.13
N HIS A 546 7.98 -19.10 -34.17
CA HIS A 546 8.74 -19.81 -33.17
C HIS A 546 8.05 -19.63 -31.80
N PRO A 547 7.48 -20.69 -31.22
CA PRO A 547 6.76 -20.57 -29.95
C PRO A 547 7.71 -20.27 -28.80
N CYS A 548 7.30 -19.36 -27.93
CA CYS A 548 8.02 -18.97 -26.73
C CYS A 548 7.06 -18.73 -25.56
N ARG A 549 7.60 -18.67 -24.35
CA ARG A 549 6.89 -18.18 -23.16
C ARG A 549 7.41 -16.82 -22.76
N ILE A 550 6.51 -15.87 -22.56
CA ILE A 550 6.83 -14.54 -22.06
C ILE A 550 6.75 -14.60 -20.53
N LYS A 551 7.86 -14.30 -19.86
CA LYS A 551 7.99 -14.31 -18.39
C LYS A 551 7.95 -12.92 -17.76
N ALA A 552 8.32 -11.90 -18.52
CA ALA A 552 8.18 -10.51 -18.12
C ALA A 552 7.90 -9.63 -19.33
N ILE A 553 7.14 -8.55 -19.13
CA ILE A 553 6.82 -7.59 -20.18
C ILE A 553 6.71 -6.17 -19.60
N SER A 554 7.11 -5.17 -20.38
CA SER A 554 7.01 -3.75 -20.06
C SER A 554 6.70 -2.93 -21.32
N GLU A 555 6.60 -1.62 -21.15
CA GLU A 555 6.56 -0.67 -22.26
C GLU A 555 7.89 -0.53 -23.02
N THR A 556 8.98 -1.13 -22.52
CA THR A 556 10.32 -1.07 -23.12
C THR A 556 10.80 -2.40 -23.70
N GLY A 557 10.25 -3.53 -23.25
CA GLY A 557 10.66 -4.84 -23.75
C GLY A 557 9.94 -6.04 -23.14
N ALA A 558 10.48 -7.23 -23.38
CA ALA A 558 10.00 -8.50 -22.84
C ALA A 558 11.13 -9.49 -22.53
N GLU A 559 10.83 -10.48 -21.69
CA GLU A 559 11.71 -11.62 -21.40
C GLU A 559 11.07 -12.91 -21.93
N LEU A 560 11.74 -13.54 -22.89
CA LEU A 560 11.28 -14.69 -23.65
C LEU A 560 12.03 -15.95 -23.21
N HIS A 561 11.31 -17.04 -23.01
CA HIS A 561 11.84 -18.36 -22.67
C HIS A 561 11.44 -19.38 -23.75
N PHE A 562 12.41 -20.15 -24.22
CA PHE A 562 12.23 -21.18 -25.25
C PHE A 562 12.38 -22.57 -24.62
N ARG A 563 11.70 -23.59 -25.18
CA ARG A 563 11.74 -24.95 -24.62
C ARG A 563 13.06 -25.66 -24.93
N ASN A 564 13.42 -25.76 -26.22
CA ASN A 564 14.53 -26.58 -26.69
C ASN A 564 15.55 -25.81 -27.53
N HIS A 565 15.07 -24.91 -28.40
CA HIS A 565 15.90 -24.19 -29.35
C HIS A 565 15.49 -22.72 -29.38
N VAL A 566 16.49 -21.84 -29.44
CA VAL A 566 16.29 -20.40 -29.61
C VAL A 566 16.50 -20.08 -31.09
N PRO A 567 15.48 -19.56 -31.80
CA PRO A 567 15.63 -19.19 -33.20
C PRO A 567 16.64 -18.04 -33.35
N THR A 568 17.24 -17.92 -34.52
CA THR A 568 18.09 -16.76 -34.86
C THR A 568 17.22 -15.51 -34.92
N LEU A 569 17.35 -14.66 -33.90
CA LEU A 569 16.62 -13.40 -33.82
C LEU A 569 17.40 -12.32 -34.57
N VAL A 570 16.79 -11.79 -35.63
CA VAL A 570 17.31 -10.65 -36.42
C VAL A 570 16.45 -9.40 -36.18
N SER A 571 16.90 -8.23 -36.63
CA SER A 571 16.20 -6.94 -36.44
C SER A 571 14.79 -6.88 -37.05
N SER A 572 14.48 -7.72 -38.04
CA SER A 572 13.13 -7.86 -38.62
C SER A 572 12.22 -8.80 -37.83
N SER A 573 12.71 -9.43 -36.76
CA SER A 573 11.89 -10.32 -35.94
C SER A 573 10.85 -9.52 -35.17
N ALA A 574 9.67 -10.10 -35.00
CA ALA A 574 8.59 -9.49 -34.24
C ALA A 574 7.96 -10.45 -33.24
N LEU A 575 7.58 -9.95 -32.07
CA LEU A 575 6.88 -10.72 -31.04
C LEU A 575 5.37 -10.54 -31.18
N ARG A 576 4.63 -11.65 -31.12
CA ARG A 576 3.16 -11.69 -31.08
C ARG A 576 2.70 -12.55 -29.91
N TRP A 577 1.71 -12.08 -29.16
CA TRP A 577 1.13 -12.84 -28.03
C TRP A 577 -0.37 -12.59 -27.83
N SER A 578 -0.93 -11.61 -28.54
CA SER A 578 -2.31 -11.18 -28.40
C SER A 578 -2.83 -10.70 -29.75
N THR A 579 -4.13 -10.82 -29.99
CA THR A 579 -4.79 -10.21 -31.15
C THR A 579 -5.02 -8.71 -30.97
N ALA A 580 -5.06 -8.24 -29.72
CA ALA A 580 -5.27 -6.83 -29.39
C ALA A 580 -4.02 -5.95 -29.63
N VAL A 581 -2.83 -6.57 -29.70
CA VAL A 581 -1.57 -5.85 -29.94
C VAL A 581 -0.99 -6.33 -31.27
N PRO A 582 -0.81 -5.45 -32.27
CA PRO A 582 -0.11 -5.82 -33.49
C PRO A 582 1.31 -6.34 -33.16
N PRO A 583 1.88 -7.27 -33.96
CA PRO A 583 3.23 -7.77 -33.72
C PRO A 583 4.24 -6.63 -33.52
N LEU A 584 5.05 -6.72 -32.48
CA LEU A 584 6.03 -5.68 -32.13
C LEU A 584 7.43 -6.09 -32.57
N PRO A 585 8.18 -5.23 -33.29
CA PRO A 585 9.57 -5.52 -33.63
C PRO A 585 10.42 -5.64 -32.37
N ILE A 586 11.38 -6.57 -32.38
CA ILE A 586 12.24 -6.88 -31.23
C ILE A 586 13.73 -6.72 -31.56
N GLU A 587 14.48 -6.23 -30.57
CA GLU A 587 15.94 -6.16 -30.59
C GLU A 587 16.51 -6.87 -29.37
N ILE A 588 17.57 -7.67 -29.54
CA ILE A 588 18.15 -8.44 -28.43
C ILE A 588 18.90 -7.49 -27.49
N SER A 589 18.55 -7.54 -26.20
CA SER A 589 19.23 -6.77 -25.14
C SER A 589 20.14 -7.63 -24.27
N ALA A 590 19.79 -8.90 -24.03
CA ALA A 590 20.61 -9.85 -23.29
C ALA A 590 20.25 -11.31 -23.60
N GLU A 591 21.19 -12.22 -23.38
CA GLU A 591 21.06 -13.63 -23.74
C GLU A 591 21.35 -14.59 -22.57
N ARG A 592 20.64 -15.71 -22.56
CA ARG A 592 20.87 -16.92 -21.73
C ARG A 592 20.60 -18.17 -22.59
N PRO A 593 21.08 -19.37 -22.21
CA PRO A 593 20.99 -20.55 -23.08
C PRO A 593 19.60 -20.80 -23.71
N LEU A 594 18.53 -20.71 -22.92
CA LEU A 594 17.13 -20.88 -23.37
C LEU A 594 16.26 -19.65 -23.13
N ALA A 595 16.85 -18.46 -22.96
CA ALA A 595 16.09 -17.24 -22.74
C ALA A 595 16.72 -16.02 -23.44
N ARG A 596 15.87 -15.08 -23.85
CA ARG A 596 16.25 -13.82 -24.49
C ARG A 596 15.50 -12.67 -23.85
N ALA A 597 16.22 -11.62 -23.48
CA ALA A 597 15.62 -10.36 -23.08
C ALA A 597 15.65 -9.45 -24.30
N VAL A 598 14.50 -8.95 -24.70
CA VAL A 598 14.34 -8.13 -25.91
C VAL A 598 13.84 -6.75 -25.54
N ALA A 599 14.33 -5.73 -26.25
CA ALA A 599 13.76 -4.39 -26.26
C ALA A 599 12.82 -4.25 -27.47
N TRP A 600 11.85 -3.34 -27.39
CA TRP A 600 11.04 -3.00 -28.56
C TRP A 600 11.87 -2.20 -29.55
N GLY A 601 11.87 -2.64 -30.83
CA GLY A 601 12.47 -1.88 -31.92
C GLY A 601 11.64 -0.64 -32.28
N LYS A 602 11.81 -0.11 -33.49
CA LYS A 602 11.03 1.05 -33.96
C LYS A 602 9.53 0.71 -34.08
N THR A 603 8.74 1.20 -33.13
CA THR A 603 7.28 1.00 -33.11
C THR A 603 6.53 2.18 -33.72
N THR A 604 5.37 1.90 -34.33
CA THR A 604 4.41 2.92 -34.77
C THR A 604 3.57 3.42 -33.60
N ALA A 605 2.98 4.62 -33.71
CA ALA A 605 2.07 5.15 -32.70
C ALA A 605 0.89 4.22 -32.39
N ARG A 606 0.37 3.51 -33.41
CA ARG A 606 -0.69 2.50 -33.26
C ARG A 606 -0.23 1.30 -32.42
N GLN A 607 0.96 0.77 -32.69
CA GLN A 607 1.55 -0.32 -31.92
C GLN A 607 1.79 0.09 -30.46
N GLN A 608 2.38 1.26 -30.23
CA GLN A 608 2.65 1.77 -28.89
C GLN A 608 1.35 1.97 -28.10
N HIS A 609 0.32 2.57 -28.72
CA HIS A 609 -0.98 2.77 -28.09
C HIS A 609 -1.65 1.43 -27.73
N ALA A 610 -1.66 0.46 -28.66
CA ALA A 610 -2.21 -0.87 -28.40
C ALA A 610 -1.45 -1.60 -27.27
N LEU A 611 -0.12 -1.47 -27.22
CA LEU A 611 0.68 -2.00 -26.13
C LEU A 611 0.31 -1.35 -24.79
N MET A 612 0.19 -0.03 -24.73
CA MET A 612 -0.17 0.68 -23.48
C MET A 612 -1.56 0.29 -22.98
N GLN A 613 -2.55 0.24 -23.88
CA GLN A 613 -3.90 -0.24 -23.54
C GLN A 613 -3.88 -1.68 -23.07
N TRP A 614 -3.07 -2.54 -23.69
CA TRP A 614 -2.94 -3.92 -23.26
C TRP A 614 -2.23 -4.03 -21.89
N LEU A 615 -1.18 -3.28 -21.64
CA LEU A 615 -0.47 -3.35 -20.36
C LEU A 615 -1.34 -2.84 -19.20
N TYR A 616 -2.04 -1.73 -19.40
CA TYR A 616 -2.63 -0.97 -18.28
C TYR A 616 -4.15 -0.81 -18.34
N GLY A 617 -4.75 -0.85 -19.53
CA GLY A 617 -6.15 -0.51 -19.77
C GLY A 617 -7.14 -1.68 -19.76
N ARG A 618 -6.66 -2.93 -19.87
CA ARG A 618 -7.53 -4.12 -19.95
C ARG A 618 -8.33 -4.35 -18.67
N SER A 619 -9.59 -4.75 -18.83
CA SER A 619 -10.44 -5.18 -17.72
C SER A 619 -9.79 -6.35 -16.95
N GLY A 620 -9.69 -6.22 -15.64
CA GLY A 620 -9.22 -7.28 -14.74
C GLY A 620 -7.72 -7.60 -14.83
N CYS A 621 -6.91 -6.70 -15.38
CA CYS A 621 -5.45 -6.85 -15.40
C CYS A 621 -4.80 -6.70 -14.01
N TRP A 622 -5.46 -5.99 -13.09
CA TRP A 622 -4.99 -5.81 -11.72
C TRP A 622 -5.73 -6.78 -10.79
N ARG A 623 -5.01 -7.75 -10.23
CA ARG A 623 -5.59 -8.77 -9.35
C ARG A 623 -5.12 -8.63 -7.91
N ASP A 624 -5.88 -9.21 -6.99
CA ASP A 624 -5.48 -9.37 -5.59
C ASP A 624 -4.37 -10.42 -5.49
N ARG A 625 -3.30 -10.08 -4.78
CA ARG A 625 -2.21 -11.00 -4.46
C ARG A 625 -2.36 -11.49 -3.03
N LEU A 626 -2.02 -12.73 -2.75
CA LEU A 626 -2.00 -13.23 -1.37
C LEU A 626 -0.59 -13.10 -0.81
N ALA A 627 -0.49 -12.66 0.45
CA ALA A 627 0.77 -12.71 1.17
C ALA A 627 1.21 -14.19 1.25
N PRO A 628 2.46 -14.51 0.87
CA PRO A 628 2.95 -15.88 0.97
C PRO A 628 3.09 -16.31 2.43
N GLN A 629 3.31 -17.62 2.65
CA GLN A 629 3.53 -18.17 3.98
C GLN A 629 4.68 -17.45 4.68
N GLU A 630 4.38 -16.92 5.88
CA GLU A 630 5.24 -16.02 6.62
C GLU A 630 6.64 -16.57 6.87
N TRP A 631 6.76 -17.82 7.29
CA TRP A 631 8.06 -18.44 7.57
C TRP A 631 8.96 -18.52 6.31
N ARG A 632 8.38 -18.77 5.12
CA ARG A 632 9.14 -18.79 3.86
C ARG A 632 9.62 -17.40 3.49
N ALA A 633 8.76 -16.40 3.67
CA ALA A 633 9.10 -15.01 3.40
C ALA A 633 10.14 -14.48 4.40
N LEU A 634 10.10 -14.89 5.67
CA LEU A 634 11.12 -14.59 6.67
C LEU A 634 12.48 -15.20 6.31
N LEU A 635 12.53 -16.48 5.89
CA LEU A 635 13.78 -17.10 5.42
C LEU A 635 14.35 -16.38 4.20
N ALA A 636 13.48 -15.98 3.26
CA ALA A 636 13.89 -15.17 2.12
C ALA A 636 14.47 -13.83 2.60
N LEU A 637 13.78 -13.12 3.49
CA LEU A 637 14.25 -11.85 4.05
C LEU A 637 15.62 -11.99 4.73
N LEU A 638 15.78 -12.98 5.61
CA LEU A 638 17.04 -13.25 6.32
C LEU A 638 18.18 -13.48 5.32
N LYS A 639 17.95 -14.26 4.27
CA LYS A 639 18.93 -14.44 3.19
C LYS A 639 19.30 -13.12 2.51
N ARG A 640 18.33 -12.22 2.28
CA ARG A 640 18.58 -10.91 1.64
C ARG A 640 19.31 -9.93 2.55
N VAL A 641 19.02 -9.96 3.84
CA VAL A 641 19.71 -9.12 4.84
C VAL A 641 21.16 -9.60 5.01
N LEU A 642 21.40 -10.90 5.09
CA LEU A 642 22.74 -11.47 5.31
C LEU A 642 23.65 -11.44 4.08
N PHE A 643 23.12 -11.78 2.90
CA PHE A 643 23.93 -11.95 1.68
C PHE A 643 23.71 -10.84 0.63
N GLY A 644 22.85 -9.87 0.93
CA GLY A 644 22.50 -8.79 0.00
C GLY A 644 21.53 -9.20 -1.12
N THR A 645 21.22 -8.23 -1.98
CA THR A 645 20.42 -8.46 -3.20
C THR A 645 21.32 -8.33 -4.41
N PRO A 646 21.24 -9.24 -5.39
CA PRO A 646 21.94 -9.07 -6.66
C PRO A 646 21.57 -7.74 -7.32
N ALA A 647 22.50 -7.13 -8.04
CA ALA A 647 22.23 -5.93 -8.80
C ALA A 647 21.14 -6.18 -9.88
N PRO A 648 20.22 -5.21 -10.10
CA PRO A 648 19.23 -5.31 -11.16
C PRO A 648 19.89 -5.50 -12.52
N ALA A 649 19.39 -6.47 -13.28
CA ALA A 649 19.84 -6.78 -14.64
C ALA A 649 18.70 -7.43 -15.43
N ALA A 650 18.89 -7.63 -16.74
CA ALA A 650 18.01 -8.50 -17.52
C ALA A 650 17.87 -9.87 -16.83
N PHE A 651 16.64 -10.41 -16.78
CA PHE A 651 16.27 -11.64 -16.06
C PHE A 651 16.44 -11.58 -14.53
N ARG A 652 16.70 -10.40 -13.97
CA ARG A 652 16.75 -10.08 -12.53
C ARG A 652 16.13 -8.71 -12.28
N ARG A 653 15.02 -8.43 -12.96
CA ARG A 653 14.28 -7.17 -12.84
C ARG A 653 13.38 -7.21 -11.61
N SER A 654 13.02 -6.01 -11.14
CA SER A 654 11.92 -5.87 -10.18
C SER A 654 10.62 -6.11 -10.94
N LEU A 655 9.90 -7.18 -10.59
CA LEU A 655 8.69 -7.59 -11.29
C LEU A 655 7.48 -7.51 -10.37
N VAL A 656 6.42 -6.83 -10.81
CA VAL A 656 5.11 -6.90 -10.16
C VAL A 656 4.28 -7.97 -10.86
N PRO A 657 3.80 -9.01 -10.16
CA PRO A 657 2.96 -10.04 -10.77
C PRO A 657 1.66 -9.46 -11.33
N LEU A 658 1.38 -9.71 -12.61
CA LEU A 658 0.10 -9.38 -13.25
C LEU A 658 -0.96 -10.47 -12.98
N ALA A 659 -0.51 -11.70 -12.71
CA ALA A 659 -1.34 -12.85 -12.38
C ALA A 659 -1.23 -13.19 -10.89
N ALA A 660 -2.27 -13.81 -10.33
CA ALA A 660 -2.23 -14.34 -8.97
C ALA A 660 -1.11 -15.38 -8.85
N GLN A 661 -0.28 -15.27 -7.81
CA GLN A 661 0.62 -16.36 -7.42
C GLN A 661 -0.25 -17.55 -7.01
N GLY A 662 -0.27 -18.64 -7.80
CA GLY A 662 -0.99 -19.86 -7.43
C GLY A 662 -1.81 -20.55 -8.52
N SER A 663 -1.85 -20.08 -9.77
CA SER A 663 -2.40 -20.90 -10.87
C SER A 663 -1.37 -21.95 -11.35
N THR A 664 -0.85 -22.75 -10.44
CA THR A 664 -0.36 -24.09 -10.79
C THR A 664 -1.59 -24.99 -10.84
N SER A 665 -2.05 -25.29 -12.06
CA SER A 665 -2.72 -26.54 -12.45
C SER A 665 -3.69 -27.19 -11.44
N GLY A 666 -4.98 -27.07 -11.69
CA GLY A 666 -5.98 -27.96 -11.07
C GLY A 666 -7.41 -27.43 -11.09
N GLN A 667 -7.95 -27.15 -12.28
CA GLN A 667 -9.40 -27.22 -12.62
C GLN A 667 -9.57 -26.73 -14.08
N LEU A 668 -9.40 -27.68 -15.01
CA LEU A 668 -10.29 -27.85 -16.14
C LEU A 668 -11.30 -28.92 -15.74
#